data_AF-A0A1Y3NN82-F1
#
_entry.id   AF-A0A1Y3NN82-F1
#
_cell.length_a   1.000
_cell.length_b   1.000
_cell.length_c   1.000
_cell.angle_alpha   90.00
_cell.angle_beta   90.00
_cell.angle_gamma   90.00
#
_symmetry.space_group_name_H-M   'P 1'
#
loop_
_entity.id
_entity.type
_entity.pdbx_description
1 polymer ?
#
loop_
_entity_poly.entity_id
_entity_poly.type
_entity_poly.pdbx_seq_one_letter_code
_entity_poly.pdbx_strand_id
1 'polypeptide(L)'
;MVNYKYLNNYRDNNINSVFLKRCGKFCVKKEDLNDYFKNKILKTITDDTKYSFLKNFMKIKKCNLLNCEINYNGNDIEFENGNLVTTTKEVINNVNIEIIKELIEKETKEIREMLTLPLTLNSNLANLGYIMDIELVKVISFYDESNIEKFSNFLIQELKRINDKDSDVKYNPTFQNFPKEYLESNAIYSSYCHWLNVLSHSSTYDNKDCIPKSYQNHLEKKGNENEFDFLKSISVGENGETTLKIISLGNEDEFCQSMVNLMQSSKTFTKEDVEDLNRFSDAFTNHVDYIPHPIDNIENVGHIIINAMRHFRDKNPPFDIYSSWLSHFDKTFDNALIIILTFSDHVDIASDLNKYREFGYFTEHEEKFIMKILNECPSENRYEELMKKKGIWARLCDKIYTDNFKETYPELVKDLLKISKQNVFNFIYVNRRHKIIDDDKDNLNVIYKKNIENAFQNNKIFSSASVKSCNLLNCVITMNGTELEFENGKLLDSYDDDSDEEEEKEELAFMKPLKILMNKETKLIRQKLNLALSLNENLSKLGFCLDIPLMKMVAVYDNYEMEEFYQLMLRALQKLTNYKIEYKPPYPDFPRDLIPIDLTYKYYCQWLYSLETMKYYPKLIPMSYQNKFEQYKDVENIKKELKNVTLKILSIGDTDEFYKMMMSLMSSPEAISKNDLSDLHSFIKYEENRLKYIPETITNKENLANIINKLLLYCMIEPPLEFILPKFNNVNDVLRLALVMSGNQASDLGKSVKYKSFKNSERRLLMELLNHCKNRYEDILKYKNMWSRFCERIHPSKFKDRYPDLVNDLQGSYYFLGSPENKKVRNEYRFYLILFELDNRFKEYKDKVVKYIEDLKKKRKEEKRKEQEKEKEQNKSNSNDNNDLVRLRQRLNYINRNREMENPNKILNTSNLFSIAEHQSLLRKYRSIKDDMPKEIKEYVYHYLITIAGIAYNTNLLAIINTNYINNMNCRYWDSTKQKYLTKIGYEEVYEGLPDILLEVYNGFIPSFNREILNKRIQELKPIIVKLKEQDNHYKRERQTYSSKCVELIKDKNIDKAIKLLSQKPGIYMRHLDELITKCQNEEEIEQVKTFFEKVAEKGSVKILLSVKAYFQKRNQKQKMRAFLIKSNDNNKKNKNKRGNQRGKKK
;
A
#
# COMPACT_ATOMS: atom_id res chain seq x y z
N MET A 1 -40.64 21.88 -29.77
CA MET A 1 -39.17 21.96 -29.69
C MET A 1 -38.65 20.62 -29.20
N VAL A 2 -37.85 19.94 -30.01
CA VAL A 2 -37.13 18.75 -29.54
C VAL A 2 -35.99 19.27 -28.67
N ASN A 3 -36.00 18.92 -27.37
CA ASN A 3 -34.95 19.34 -26.43
C ASN A 3 -33.68 18.54 -26.71
N TYR A 4 -32.78 19.07 -27.54
CA TYR A 4 -31.45 18.49 -27.72
C TYR A 4 -30.56 18.88 -26.55
N LYS A 5 -30.18 17.87 -25.77
CA LYS A 5 -29.23 18.06 -24.66
C LYS A 5 -27.82 18.09 -25.23
N TYR A 6 -27.06 19.14 -24.90
CA TYR A 6 -25.61 19.07 -24.87
C TYR A 6 -25.24 17.95 -23.89
N LEU A 7 -24.82 16.80 -24.42
CA LEU A 7 -24.42 15.64 -23.64
C LEU A 7 -23.03 15.92 -23.05
N ASN A 8 -23.03 16.62 -21.93
CA ASN A 8 -21.86 16.85 -21.09
C ASN A 8 -21.47 15.56 -20.34
N ASN A 9 -21.09 14.51 -21.06
CA ASN A 9 -20.51 13.32 -20.46
C ASN A 9 -18.97 13.39 -20.50
N TYR A 10 -18.33 12.67 -19.59
CA TYR A 10 -16.88 12.70 -19.43
C TYR A 10 -16.11 12.31 -20.71
N ARG A 11 -16.64 11.35 -21.48
CA ARG A 11 -16.06 10.88 -22.74
C ARG A 11 -16.01 11.98 -23.79
N ASP A 12 -17.14 12.64 -24.04
CA ASP A 12 -17.26 13.65 -25.08
C ASP A 12 -16.42 14.89 -24.75
N ASN A 13 -16.25 15.22 -23.46
CA ASN A 13 -15.32 16.27 -23.02
C ASN A 13 -13.84 15.91 -23.30
N ASN A 14 -13.43 14.66 -23.05
CA ASN A 14 -12.08 14.20 -23.34
C ASN A 14 -11.79 14.28 -24.85
N ILE A 15 -12.72 13.82 -25.68
CA ILE A 15 -12.63 13.90 -27.15
C ILE A 15 -12.52 15.35 -27.59
N ASN A 16 -13.48 16.19 -27.20
CA ASN A 16 -13.58 17.56 -27.70
C ASN A 16 -12.45 18.47 -27.20
N SER A 17 -11.92 18.25 -26.00
CA SER A 17 -10.76 18.99 -25.50
C SER A 17 -9.52 18.73 -26.37
N VAL A 18 -9.25 17.46 -26.70
CA VAL A 18 -8.11 17.10 -27.55
C VAL A 18 -8.35 17.52 -29.00
N PHE A 19 -9.55 17.28 -29.55
CA PHE A 19 -9.85 17.56 -30.96
C PHE A 19 -9.85 19.05 -31.28
N LEU A 20 -10.38 19.88 -30.37
CA LEU A 20 -10.35 21.33 -30.50
C LEU A 20 -8.92 21.85 -30.50
N LYS A 21 -8.09 21.35 -29.58
CA LYS A 21 -6.70 21.77 -29.45
C LYS A 21 -5.84 21.38 -30.64
N ARG A 22 -5.97 20.13 -31.13
CA ARG A 22 -5.10 19.61 -32.20
C ARG A 22 -5.59 19.97 -33.60
N CYS A 23 -6.89 20.12 -33.80
CA CYS A 23 -7.47 20.28 -35.14
C CYS A 23 -8.41 21.47 -35.29
N GLY A 24 -8.71 22.22 -34.21
CA GLY A 24 -9.75 23.26 -34.24
C GLY A 24 -11.15 22.71 -34.48
N LYS A 25 -11.38 21.41 -34.19
CA LYS A 25 -12.64 20.73 -34.48
C LYS A 25 -13.40 20.30 -33.23
N PHE A 26 -14.71 20.16 -33.36
CA PHE A 26 -15.61 19.79 -32.29
C PHE A 26 -16.59 18.69 -32.75
N CYS A 27 -16.82 17.67 -31.94
CA CYS A 27 -17.73 16.56 -32.21
C CYS A 27 -19.06 16.70 -31.43
N VAL A 28 -20.18 16.79 -32.16
CA VAL A 28 -21.56 16.88 -31.62
C VAL A 28 -22.51 16.02 -32.44
N LYS A 29 -23.60 15.53 -31.83
CA LYS A 29 -24.69 14.86 -32.55
C LYS A 29 -25.35 15.78 -33.59
N LYS A 30 -25.60 15.23 -34.77
CA LYS A 30 -26.01 15.94 -35.98
C LYS A 30 -27.54 15.99 -36.13
N GLU A 31 -28.10 17.18 -36.07
CA GLU A 31 -29.30 17.55 -36.84
C GLU A 31 -28.93 18.72 -37.75
N ASP A 32 -29.44 18.69 -38.99
CA ASP A 32 -29.17 19.75 -39.96
C ASP A 32 -30.30 20.79 -39.93
N LEU A 33 -29.97 22.02 -39.55
CA LEU A 33 -30.90 23.16 -39.56
C LEU A 33 -31.52 23.37 -40.95
N ASN A 34 -30.79 23.05 -42.02
CA ASN A 34 -31.28 23.16 -43.39
C ASN A 34 -32.40 22.17 -43.68
N ASP A 35 -32.24 20.92 -43.24
CA ASP A 35 -33.28 19.89 -43.37
C ASP A 35 -34.49 20.23 -42.50
N TYR A 36 -34.28 20.76 -41.30
CA TYR A 36 -35.37 21.26 -40.46
C TYR A 36 -36.15 22.37 -41.17
N PHE A 37 -35.47 23.37 -41.73
CA PHE A 37 -36.11 24.47 -42.44
C PHE A 37 -36.94 23.98 -43.64
N LYS A 38 -36.36 23.11 -44.47
CA LYS A 38 -37.04 22.49 -45.61
C LYS A 38 -38.29 21.73 -45.17
N ASN A 39 -38.15 20.85 -44.18
CA ASN A 39 -39.26 20.02 -43.69
C ASN A 39 -40.37 20.86 -43.06
N LYS A 40 -40.01 21.96 -42.40
CA LYS A 40 -40.96 22.88 -41.80
C LYS A 40 -41.81 23.61 -42.84
N ILE A 41 -41.19 24.13 -43.91
CA ILE A 41 -41.93 24.73 -45.04
C ILE A 41 -42.90 23.70 -45.64
N LEU A 42 -42.43 22.47 -45.92
CA LEU A 42 -43.29 21.40 -46.47
C LEU A 42 -44.44 21.04 -45.53
N LYS A 43 -44.18 21.04 -44.22
CA LYS A 43 -45.20 20.80 -43.20
C LYS A 43 -46.22 21.92 -43.15
N THR A 44 -45.80 23.18 -43.15
CA THR A 44 -46.72 24.34 -43.17
C THR A 44 -47.57 24.35 -44.44
N ILE A 45 -47.01 24.00 -45.60
CA ILE A 45 -47.78 23.82 -46.85
C ILE A 45 -48.83 22.71 -46.68
N THR A 46 -48.54 21.65 -45.94
CA THR A 46 -49.45 20.52 -45.78
C THR A 46 -50.54 20.77 -44.72
N ASP A 47 -50.17 21.41 -43.61
CA ASP A 47 -51.01 21.49 -42.41
C ASP A 47 -51.89 22.76 -42.38
N ASP A 48 -51.46 23.84 -43.03
CA ASP A 48 -52.17 25.12 -43.04
C ASP A 48 -52.99 25.27 -44.33
N THR A 49 -54.32 25.37 -44.17
CA THR A 49 -55.28 25.40 -45.29
C THR A 49 -55.00 26.54 -46.26
N LYS A 50 -54.40 27.64 -45.78
CA LYS A 50 -54.00 28.79 -46.59
C LYS A 50 -52.96 28.44 -47.65
N TYR A 51 -52.02 27.55 -47.36
CA TYR A 51 -50.88 27.24 -48.23
C TYR A 51 -51.02 25.89 -48.97
N SER A 52 -52.04 25.10 -48.63
CA SER A 52 -52.29 23.75 -49.18
C SER A 52 -52.26 23.64 -50.71
N PHE A 53 -52.69 24.69 -51.42
CA PHE A 53 -52.67 24.72 -52.89
C PHE A 53 -51.25 24.67 -53.46
N LEU A 54 -50.23 25.14 -52.72
CA LEU A 54 -48.83 25.16 -53.18
C LEU A 54 -48.19 23.77 -53.27
N LYS A 55 -48.80 22.74 -52.64
CA LYS A 55 -48.24 21.38 -52.54
C LYS A 55 -47.86 20.75 -53.89
N ASN A 56 -48.60 21.06 -54.95
CA ASN A 56 -48.38 20.50 -56.29
C ASN A 56 -47.59 21.44 -57.24
N PHE A 57 -47.40 22.70 -56.84
CA PHE A 57 -46.82 23.74 -57.68
C PHE A 57 -45.45 24.21 -57.18
N MET A 58 -45.10 23.95 -55.93
CA MET A 58 -43.87 24.38 -55.28
C MET A 58 -43.01 23.17 -54.88
N LYS A 59 -41.73 23.20 -55.24
CA LYS A 59 -40.71 22.25 -54.78
C LYS A 59 -39.54 23.01 -54.18
N ILE A 60 -39.13 22.65 -52.97
CA ILE A 60 -37.94 23.24 -52.34
C ILE A 60 -36.70 22.62 -52.97
N LYS A 61 -35.87 23.44 -53.64
CA LYS A 61 -34.61 23.01 -54.22
C LYS A 61 -33.54 22.89 -53.14
N LYS A 62 -33.37 23.95 -52.36
CA LYS A 62 -32.31 24.05 -51.35
C LYS A 62 -32.73 25.00 -50.24
N CYS A 63 -32.48 24.61 -49.00
CA CYS A 63 -32.48 25.53 -47.86
C CYS A 63 -31.04 25.57 -47.35
N ASN A 64 -30.50 26.75 -47.10
CA ASN A 64 -29.18 26.92 -46.52
C ASN A 64 -29.14 28.11 -45.58
N LEU A 65 -29.23 27.86 -44.27
CA LEU A 65 -29.40 28.89 -43.24
C LEU A 65 -30.63 29.76 -43.56
N LEU A 66 -30.44 31.07 -43.81
CA LEU A 66 -31.52 32.01 -44.14
C LEU A 66 -31.83 32.09 -45.65
N ASN A 67 -31.09 31.36 -46.47
CA ASN A 67 -31.32 31.26 -47.91
C ASN A 67 -32.29 30.11 -48.23
N CYS A 68 -33.25 30.35 -49.12
CA CYS A 68 -34.20 29.35 -49.59
C CYS A 68 -34.42 29.48 -51.09
N GLU A 69 -34.07 28.43 -51.83
CA GLU A 69 -34.32 28.30 -53.25
C GLU A 69 -35.49 27.35 -53.48
N ILE A 70 -36.49 27.82 -54.21
CA ILE A 70 -37.70 27.05 -54.54
C ILE A 70 -37.89 27.05 -56.05
N ASN A 71 -38.48 25.98 -56.56
CA ASN A 71 -39.03 25.95 -57.90
C ASN A 71 -40.56 26.07 -57.79
N TYR A 72 -41.12 27.09 -58.42
CA TYR A 72 -42.56 27.30 -58.49
C TYR A 72 -42.99 27.37 -59.95
N ASN A 73 -43.84 26.43 -60.38
CA ASN A 73 -44.32 26.33 -61.78
C ASN A 73 -43.21 26.38 -62.84
N GLY A 74 -42.05 25.76 -62.57
CA GLY A 74 -40.92 25.73 -63.49
C GLY A 74 -39.94 26.90 -63.35
N ASN A 75 -40.29 27.94 -62.61
CA ASN A 75 -39.42 29.08 -62.35
C ASN A 75 -38.66 28.91 -61.02
N ASP A 76 -37.36 29.16 -61.05
CA ASP A 76 -36.53 29.18 -59.85
C ASP A 76 -36.63 30.53 -59.16
N ILE A 77 -36.97 30.50 -57.88
CA ILE A 77 -37.18 31.67 -57.03
C ILE A 77 -36.29 31.54 -55.81
N GLU A 78 -35.46 32.53 -55.58
CA GLU A 78 -34.53 32.62 -54.46
C GLU A 78 -35.03 33.64 -53.44
N PHE A 79 -35.00 33.24 -52.18
CA PHE A 79 -35.28 34.08 -51.02
C PHE A 79 -34.05 34.14 -50.13
N GLU A 80 -33.76 35.34 -49.60
CA GLU A 80 -32.76 35.56 -48.58
C GLU A 80 -33.40 36.26 -47.39
N ASN A 81 -33.28 35.64 -46.21
CA ASN A 81 -33.83 36.17 -44.98
C ASN A 81 -35.34 36.50 -45.05
N GLY A 82 -36.08 35.68 -45.79
CA GLY A 82 -37.52 35.85 -46.04
C GLY A 82 -37.85 36.80 -47.20
N ASN A 83 -36.87 37.53 -47.72
CA ASN A 83 -37.07 38.50 -48.79
C ASN A 83 -36.77 37.90 -50.16
N LEU A 84 -37.62 38.20 -51.13
CA LEU A 84 -37.43 37.78 -52.51
C LEU A 84 -36.17 38.44 -53.12
N VAL A 85 -35.24 37.63 -53.62
CA VAL A 85 -34.01 38.08 -54.30
C VAL A 85 -34.21 38.09 -55.82
N THR A 86 -34.94 37.11 -56.36
CA THR A 86 -35.20 37.00 -57.81
C THR A 86 -36.10 38.14 -58.32
N THR A 87 -35.64 38.88 -59.34
CA THR A 87 -36.32 40.09 -59.86
C THR A 87 -36.89 39.96 -61.29
N THR A 88 -37.03 38.74 -61.81
CA THR A 88 -37.58 38.53 -63.17
C THR A 88 -39.04 38.97 -63.27
N LYS A 89 -39.41 39.66 -64.37
CA LYS A 89 -40.77 40.20 -64.60
C LYS A 89 -41.88 39.15 -64.48
N GLU A 90 -41.63 37.90 -64.87
CA GLU A 90 -42.57 36.78 -64.76
C GLU A 90 -42.87 36.36 -63.31
N VAL A 91 -41.93 36.56 -62.40
CA VAL A 91 -42.07 36.23 -60.97
C VAL A 91 -42.76 37.38 -60.23
N ILE A 92 -42.40 38.63 -60.54
CA ILE A 92 -42.96 39.83 -59.89
C ILE A 92 -44.46 39.98 -60.18
N ASN A 93 -44.91 39.60 -61.39
CA ASN A 93 -46.32 39.74 -61.81
C ASN A 93 -47.21 38.55 -61.40
N ASN A 94 -46.69 37.56 -60.67
CA ASN A 94 -47.45 36.37 -60.29
C ASN A 94 -48.33 36.64 -59.07
N VAL A 95 -49.66 36.49 -59.19
CA VAL A 95 -50.62 36.77 -58.11
C VAL A 95 -50.34 35.97 -56.82
N ASN A 96 -49.74 34.78 -56.93
CA ASN A 96 -49.46 33.93 -55.78
C ASN A 96 -48.09 34.22 -55.13
N ILE A 97 -47.27 35.12 -55.68
CA ILE A 97 -45.93 35.41 -55.15
C ILE A 97 -45.99 36.02 -53.76
N GLU A 98 -47.01 36.83 -53.45
CA GLU A 98 -47.19 37.43 -52.12
C GLU A 98 -47.53 36.38 -51.07
N ILE A 99 -48.29 35.33 -51.42
CA ILE A 99 -48.59 34.21 -50.52
C ILE A 99 -47.32 33.38 -50.25
N ILE A 100 -46.49 33.17 -51.27
CA ILE A 100 -45.20 32.46 -51.13
C ILE A 100 -44.22 33.30 -50.29
N LYS A 101 -44.15 34.62 -50.51
CA LYS A 101 -43.35 35.54 -49.69
C LYS A 101 -43.76 35.44 -48.22
N GLU A 102 -45.05 35.53 -47.92
CA GLU A 102 -45.54 35.44 -46.54
C GLU A 102 -45.19 34.09 -45.89
N LEU A 103 -45.32 32.98 -46.62
CA LEU A 103 -44.93 31.65 -46.14
C LEU A 103 -43.44 31.59 -45.83
N ILE A 104 -42.58 31.96 -46.79
CA ILE A 104 -41.14 31.88 -46.64
C ILE A 104 -40.66 32.85 -45.56
N GLU A 105 -41.21 34.06 -45.48
CA GLU A 105 -40.91 35.03 -44.43
C GLU A 105 -41.25 34.49 -43.04
N LYS A 106 -42.44 33.90 -42.87
CA LYS A 106 -42.88 33.27 -41.62
C LYS A 106 -41.92 32.17 -41.16
N GLU A 107 -41.58 31.24 -42.04
CA GLU A 107 -40.72 30.11 -41.68
C GLU A 107 -39.26 30.54 -41.51
N THR A 108 -38.77 31.50 -42.30
CA THR A 108 -37.42 32.08 -42.15
C THR A 108 -37.27 32.82 -40.84
N LYS A 109 -38.33 33.45 -40.33
CA LYS A 109 -38.31 34.14 -39.02
C LYS A 109 -37.94 33.17 -37.90
N GLU A 110 -38.48 31.95 -37.88
CA GLU A 110 -38.13 30.96 -36.85
C GLU A 110 -36.66 30.50 -36.98
N ILE A 111 -36.17 30.28 -38.20
CA ILE A 111 -34.76 29.95 -38.42
C ILE A 111 -33.84 31.09 -37.95
N ARG A 112 -34.24 32.35 -38.20
CA ARG A 112 -33.54 33.54 -37.69
C ARG A 112 -33.51 33.55 -36.16
N GLU A 113 -34.62 33.23 -35.50
CA GLU A 113 -34.69 33.12 -34.04
C GLU A 113 -33.77 32.01 -33.51
N MET A 114 -33.69 30.85 -34.18
CA MET A 114 -32.77 29.74 -33.84
C MET A 114 -31.28 30.09 -34.02
N LEU A 115 -30.94 31.08 -34.84
CA LEU A 115 -29.57 31.55 -35.03
C LEU A 115 -29.13 32.58 -33.98
N THR A 116 -30.04 33.11 -33.16
CA THR A 116 -29.76 34.18 -32.19
C THR A 116 -28.65 33.82 -31.21
N LEU A 117 -28.80 32.71 -30.48
CA LEU A 117 -27.83 32.29 -29.46
C LEU A 117 -26.48 31.86 -30.06
N PRO A 118 -26.43 31.07 -31.15
CA PRO A 118 -25.18 30.73 -31.84
C PRO A 118 -24.40 31.95 -32.37
N LEU A 119 -25.08 32.90 -33.02
CA LEU A 119 -24.43 34.09 -33.57
C LEU A 119 -23.96 35.04 -32.47
N THR A 120 -24.71 35.13 -31.36
CA THR A 120 -24.27 35.87 -30.16
C THR A 120 -23.01 35.22 -29.55
N LEU A 121 -22.97 33.89 -29.47
CA LEU A 121 -21.78 33.17 -29.01
C LEU A 121 -20.58 33.40 -29.95
N ASN A 122 -20.79 33.39 -31.27
CA ASN A 122 -19.75 33.73 -32.25
C ASN A 122 -19.13 35.10 -31.97
N SER A 123 -19.94 36.12 -31.68
CA SER A 123 -19.45 37.45 -31.28
C SER A 123 -18.60 37.40 -30.01
N ASN A 124 -19.01 36.60 -29.02
CA ASN A 124 -18.21 36.42 -27.81
C ASN A 124 -16.88 35.68 -28.07
N LEU A 125 -16.87 34.66 -28.94
CA LEU A 125 -15.67 33.91 -29.30
C LEU A 125 -14.67 34.72 -30.13
N ALA A 126 -15.14 35.68 -30.93
CA ALA A 126 -14.26 36.55 -31.72
C ALA A 126 -13.31 37.37 -30.83
N ASN A 127 -13.70 37.71 -29.59
CA ASN A 127 -12.82 38.32 -28.58
C ASN A 127 -11.65 37.41 -28.14
N LEU A 128 -11.77 36.09 -28.33
CA LEU A 128 -10.70 35.12 -28.09
C LEU A 128 -9.88 34.82 -29.35
N GLY A 129 -10.24 35.43 -30.49
CA GLY A 129 -9.63 35.16 -31.79
C GLY A 129 -10.23 33.97 -32.53
N TYR A 130 -11.44 33.53 -32.18
CA TYR A 130 -12.08 32.35 -32.78
C TYR A 130 -13.49 32.62 -33.32
N ILE A 131 -13.91 31.85 -34.31
CA ILE A 131 -15.26 31.91 -34.90
C ILE A 131 -15.72 30.51 -35.32
N MET A 132 -17.00 30.21 -35.20
CA MET A 132 -17.55 28.90 -35.60
C MET A 132 -17.86 28.86 -37.10
N ASP A 133 -17.70 27.69 -37.72
CA ASP A 133 -18.12 27.46 -39.10
C ASP A 133 -19.63 27.24 -39.25
N ILE A 134 -20.09 27.11 -40.50
CA ILE A 134 -21.50 26.94 -40.83
C ILE A 134 -22.07 25.66 -40.21
N GLU A 135 -21.35 24.55 -40.29
CA GLU A 135 -21.84 23.25 -39.83
C GLU A 135 -22.01 23.22 -38.31
N LEU A 136 -21.07 23.80 -37.57
CA LEU A 136 -21.17 23.89 -36.12
C LEU A 136 -22.35 24.78 -35.70
N VAL A 137 -22.51 25.96 -36.33
CA VAL A 137 -23.62 26.88 -36.06
C VAL A 137 -24.98 26.20 -36.29
N LYS A 138 -25.15 25.47 -37.39
CA LYS A 138 -26.38 24.72 -37.68
C LYS A 138 -26.76 23.76 -36.56
N VAL A 139 -25.78 23.05 -35.99
CA VAL A 139 -26.02 22.07 -34.93
C VAL A 139 -26.41 22.75 -33.62
N ILE A 140 -25.69 23.80 -33.22
CA ILE A 140 -25.95 24.47 -31.94
C ILE A 140 -27.19 25.39 -31.98
N SER A 141 -27.75 25.69 -33.16
CA SER A 141 -29.04 26.38 -33.31
C SER A 141 -30.22 25.67 -32.66
N PHE A 142 -30.09 24.38 -32.35
CA PHE A 142 -31.10 23.61 -31.64
C PHE A 142 -30.94 23.66 -30.11
N TYR A 143 -29.92 24.35 -29.58
CA TYR A 143 -29.68 24.44 -28.14
C TYR A 143 -30.55 25.51 -27.48
N ASP A 144 -31.18 25.13 -26.37
CA ASP A 144 -31.79 26.08 -25.44
C ASP A 144 -30.71 26.86 -24.64
N GLU A 145 -31.15 27.85 -23.85
CA GLU A 145 -30.26 28.65 -23.00
C GLU A 145 -29.35 27.79 -22.10
N SER A 146 -29.86 26.71 -21.52
CA SER A 146 -29.07 25.86 -20.62
C SER A 146 -27.97 25.09 -21.36
N ASN A 147 -28.28 24.58 -22.55
CA ASN A 147 -27.33 23.79 -23.34
C ASN A 147 -26.28 24.70 -23.99
N ILE A 148 -26.66 25.86 -24.52
CA ILE A 148 -25.71 26.82 -25.08
C ILE A 148 -24.79 27.41 -24.01
N GLU A 149 -25.28 27.62 -22.78
CA GLU A 149 -24.45 28.07 -21.65
C GLU A 149 -23.38 27.03 -21.30
N LYS A 150 -23.74 25.75 -21.20
CA LYS A 150 -22.78 24.66 -20.91
C LYS A 150 -21.74 24.51 -22.02
N PHE A 151 -22.18 24.54 -23.28
CA PHE A 151 -21.29 24.48 -24.44
C PHE A 151 -20.33 25.68 -24.46
N SER A 152 -20.86 26.89 -24.29
CA SER A 152 -20.09 28.13 -24.22
C SER A 152 -19.04 28.09 -23.10
N ASN A 153 -19.45 27.68 -21.89
CA ASN A 153 -18.53 27.58 -20.74
C ASN A 153 -17.39 26.58 -21.00
N PHE A 154 -17.68 25.40 -21.56
CA PHE A 154 -16.66 24.43 -21.95
C PHE A 154 -15.71 25.02 -22.99
N LEU A 155 -16.26 25.56 -24.07
CA LEU A 155 -15.48 26.07 -25.20
C LEU A 155 -14.57 27.23 -24.79
N ILE A 156 -15.09 28.20 -24.05
CA ILE A 156 -14.32 29.35 -23.55
C ILE A 156 -13.18 28.88 -22.63
N GLN A 157 -13.43 27.90 -21.75
CA GLN A 157 -12.39 27.37 -20.87
C GLN A 157 -11.26 26.69 -21.65
N GLU A 158 -11.60 25.88 -22.66
CA GLU A 158 -10.61 25.19 -23.48
C GLU A 158 -9.82 26.17 -24.37
N LEU A 159 -10.49 27.13 -25.02
CA LEU A 159 -9.82 28.14 -25.84
C LEU A 159 -8.89 29.04 -25.02
N LYS A 160 -9.26 29.39 -23.78
CA LYS A 160 -8.37 30.09 -22.84
C LYS A 160 -7.11 29.27 -22.56
N ARG A 161 -7.24 27.98 -22.26
CA ARG A 161 -6.10 27.07 -22.04
C ARG A 161 -5.19 26.98 -23.27
N ILE A 162 -5.76 27.00 -24.47
CA ILE A 162 -5.02 26.98 -25.73
C ILE A 162 -4.24 28.30 -25.93
N ASN A 163 -4.84 29.44 -25.60
CA ASN A 163 -4.24 30.77 -25.76
C ASN A 163 -3.26 31.17 -24.63
N ASP A 164 -3.40 30.60 -23.42
CA ASP A 164 -2.61 30.91 -22.21
C ASP A 164 -1.12 30.53 -22.33
N LYS A 165 -0.70 29.84 -23.40
CA LYS A 165 0.70 29.46 -23.57
C LYS A 165 1.64 30.63 -23.83
N ASP A 166 1.14 31.79 -24.29
CA ASP A 166 1.98 32.98 -24.59
C ASP A 166 1.23 34.34 -24.62
N SER A 167 0.01 34.48 -24.08
CA SER A 167 -0.76 35.74 -24.29
C SER A 167 -1.56 36.27 -23.08
N ASP A 168 -1.44 37.58 -22.85
CA ASP A 168 -2.20 38.41 -21.90
C ASP A 168 -3.66 38.67 -22.37
N VAL A 169 -4.24 37.78 -23.20
CA VAL A 169 -5.55 37.99 -23.82
C VAL A 169 -6.65 37.85 -22.76
N LYS A 170 -6.99 38.98 -22.14
CA LYS A 170 -8.15 39.08 -21.24
C LYS A 170 -9.42 38.84 -22.04
N TYR A 171 -10.11 37.74 -21.73
CA TYR A 171 -11.43 37.47 -22.26
C TYR A 171 -12.42 38.57 -21.84
N ASN A 172 -12.82 39.41 -22.79
CA ASN A 172 -13.81 40.46 -22.60
C ASN A 172 -14.98 40.24 -23.58
N PRO A 173 -15.98 39.41 -23.23
CA PRO A 173 -17.09 39.10 -24.13
C PRO A 173 -17.91 40.35 -24.46
N THR A 174 -18.36 40.44 -25.71
CA THR A 174 -19.27 41.48 -26.20
C THR A 174 -20.60 41.48 -25.46
N PHE A 175 -21.11 40.28 -25.16
CA PHE A 175 -22.32 40.03 -24.39
C PHE A 175 -21.94 39.36 -23.07
N GLN A 176 -21.78 40.16 -22.01
CA GLN A 176 -21.21 39.70 -20.74
C GLN A 176 -22.14 38.75 -19.98
N ASN A 177 -23.46 38.93 -20.11
CA ASN A 177 -24.47 38.09 -19.44
C ASN A 177 -25.04 36.99 -20.34
N PHE A 178 -24.32 36.55 -21.38
CA PHE A 178 -24.72 35.43 -22.23
C PHE A 178 -24.99 34.15 -21.41
N PRO A 179 -26.09 33.40 -21.64
CA PRO A 179 -27.07 33.52 -22.73
C PRO A 179 -28.29 34.42 -22.43
N LYS A 180 -28.33 35.12 -21.28
CA LYS A 180 -29.44 36.03 -20.93
C LYS A 180 -29.37 37.37 -21.67
N GLU A 181 -28.19 37.71 -22.16
CA GLU A 181 -27.92 38.87 -23.01
C GLU A 181 -27.50 38.36 -24.39
N TYR A 182 -28.21 38.78 -25.44
CA TYR A 182 -28.04 38.31 -26.81
C TYR A 182 -28.43 39.36 -27.84
N LEU A 183 -28.10 39.10 -29.11
CA LEU A 183 -28.40 39.99 -30.24
C LEU A 183 -29.89 40.35 -30.34
N GLU A 184 -30.18 41.65 -30.49
CA GLU A 184 -31.54 42.12 -30.77
C GLU A 184 -32.02 41.64 -32.17
N SER A 185 -33.33 41.47 -32.33
CA SER A 185 -33.96 40.87 -33.53
C SER A 185 -33.58 41.57 -34.85
N ASN A 186 -33.35 42.88 -34.82
CA ASN A 186 -32.90 43.70 -35.96
C ASN A 186 -31.42 43.50 -36.32
N ALA A 187 -30.57 43.09 -35.36
CA ALA A 187 -29.12 42.94 -35.55
C ALA A 187 -28.71 41.52 -36.00
N ILE A 188 -29.61 40.52 -35.89
CA ILE A 188 -29.30 39.11 -36.20
C ILE A 188 -28.88 38.94 -37.67
N TYR A 189 -29.64 39.51 -38.61
CA TYR A 189 -29.34 39.36 -40.03
C TYR A 189 -28.04 40.07 -40.43
N SER A 190 -27.77 41.24 -39.84
CA SER A 190 -26.51 41.95 -40.03
C SER A 190 -25.33 41.10 -39.54
N SER A 191 -25.42 40.58 -38.30
CA SER A 191 -24.40 39.69 -37.72
C SER A 191 -24.19 38.41 -38.55
N TYR A 192 -25.27 37.82 -39.07
CA TYR A 192 -25.24 36.68 -39.98
C TYR A 192 -24.46 36.99 -41.27
N CYS A 193 -24.75 38.12 -41.93
CA CYS A 193 -24.05 38.52 -43.16
C CYS A 193 -22.55 38.74 -42.93
N HIS A 194 -22.19 39.36 -41.80
CA HIS A 194 -20.80 39.63 -41.46
C HIS A 194 -20.03 38.35 -41.10
N TRP A 195 -20.66 37.43 -40.35
CA TRP A 195 -20.10 36.10 -40.10
C TRP A 195 -19.81 35.33 -41.40
N LEU A 196 -20.76 35.29 -42.33
CA LEU A 196 -20.55 34.65 -43.64
C LEU A 196 -19.45 35.34 -44.45
N ASN A 197 -19.36 36.67 -44.38
CA ASN A 197 -18.30 37.43 -45.02
C ASN A 197 -16.91 37.10 -44.47
N VAL A 198 -16.79 36.91 -43.15
CA VAL A 198 -15.54 36.48 -42.51
C VAL A 198 -15.14 35.08 -42.99
N LEU A 199 -16.10 34.16 -43.08
CA LEU A 199 -15.83 32.80 -43.58
C LEU A 199 -15.45 32.77 -45.07
N SER A 200 -16.10 33.57 -45.92
CA SER A 200 -15.80 33.60 -47.37
C SER A 200 -14.39 34.12 -47.67
N HIS A 201 -13.90 35.04 -46.84
CA HIS A 201 -12.57 35.66 -46.96
C HIS A 201 -11.48 34.99 -46.11
N SER A 202 -11.80 33.96 -45.31
CA SER A 202 -10.79 33.20 -44.58
C SER A 202 -10.00 32.30 -45.53
N SER A 203 -8.68 32.28 -45.39
CA SER A 203 -7.79 31.36 -46.13
C SER A 203 -7.84 29.92 -45.59
N THR A 204 -8.38 29.73 -44.38
CA THR A 204 -8.42 28.43 -43.68
C THR A 204 -9.77 27.73 -43.73
N TYR A 205 -10.77 28.34 -44.39
CA TYR A 205 -12.10 27.74 -44.58
C TYR A 205 -12.21 27.08 -45.95
N ASP A 206 -12.24 25.75 -45.99
CA ASP A 206 -12.28 25.00 -47.25
C ASP A 206 -13.70 24.95 -47.88
N ASN A 207 -14.75 25.03 -47.06
CA ASN A 207 -16.14 24.83 -47.49
C ASN A 207 -16.82 26.12 -47.99
N LYS A 208 -16.12 26.93 -48.79
CA LYS A 208 -16.65 28.22 -49.30
C LYS A 208 -17.86 28.05 -50.21
N ASP A 209 -17.94 26.95 -50.94
CA ASP A 209 -19.08 26.62 -51.80
C ASP A 209 -20.38 26.37 -51.00
N CYS A 210 -20.27 26.12 -49.70
CA CYS A 210 -21.41 25.96 -48.80
C CYS A 210 -21.99 27.30 -48.30
N ILE A 211 -21.36 28.43 -48.61
CA ILE A 211 -21.84 29.76 -48.21
C ILE A 211 -22.91 30.23 -49.23
N PRO A 212 -24.13 30.64 -48.79
CA PRO A 212 -25.08 31.30 -49.69
C PRO A 212 -24.44 32.53 -50.35
N LYS A 213 -24.73 32.84 -51.61
CA LYS A 213 -24.13 34.04 -52.27
C LYS A 213 -24.98 35.31 -52.09
N SER A 214 -26.27 35.12 -51.88
CA SER A 214 -27.31 36.15 -51.70
C SER A 214 -27.07 37.15 -50.57
N TYR A 215 -26.34 36.79 -49.50
CA TYR A 215 -26.05 37.72 -48.39
C TYR A 215 -25.22 38.94 -48.85
N GLN A 216 -24.42 38.79 -49.93
CA GLN A 216 -23.58 39.85 -50.47
C GLN A 216 -24.40 41.05 -50.92
N ASN A 217 -25.62 40.82 -51.44
CA ASN A 217 -26.57 41.87 -51.80
C ASN A 217 -26.92 42.79 -50.62
N HIS A 218 -26.87 42.30 -49.39
CA HIS A 218 -27.10 43.10 -48.20
C HIS A 218 -25.90 44.00 -47.89
N LEU A 219 -24.68 43.47 -47.99
CA LEU A 219 -23.45 44.22 -47.75
C LEU A 219 -23.21 45.30 -48.83
N GLU A 220 -23.53 45.00 -50.10
CA GLU A 220 -23.40 45.95 -51.22
C GLU A 220 -24.41 47.11 -51.17
N LYS A 221 -25.65 46.87 -50.72
CA LYS A 221 -26.72 47.89 -50.68
C LYS A 221 -26.59 48.90 -49.53
N LYS A 222 -25.83 48.59 -48.47
CA LYS A 222 -25.88 49.31 -47.19
C LYS A 222 -24.56 49.96 -46.74
N GLY A 223 -23.65 50.29 -47.67
CA GLY A 223 -22.33 50.86 -47.37
C GLY A 223 -22.26 52.19 -46.58
N ASN A 224 -23.30 52.66 -45.86
CA ASN A 224 -23.33 53.97 -45.17
C ASN A 224 -24.20 54.09 -43.88
N GLU A 225 -24.62 53.01 -43.19
CA GLU A 225 -25.39 53.15 -41.92
C GLU A 225 -24.73 52.47 -40.70
N ASN A 226 -24.79 53.15 -39.54
CA ASN A 226 -24.30 52.72 -38.22
C ASN A 226 -25.17 51.59 -37.62
N GLU A 227 -25.09 50.38 -38.16
CA GLU A 227 -25.57 49.17 -37.47
C GLU A 227 -24.46 48.61 -36.55
N PHE A 228 -24.88 47.98 -35.45
CA PHE A 228 -23.98 47.29 -34.51
C PHE A 228 -23.28 46.14 -35.22
N ASP A 229 -22.01 46.32 -35.55
CA ASP A 229 -21.17 45.29 -36.17
C ASP A 229 -19.84 45.16 -35.42
N PHE A 230 -19.85 44.21 -34.49
CA PHE A 230 -18.69 43.85 -33.69
C PHE A 230 -17.65 43.05 -34.50
N LEU A 231 -18.02 42.40 -35.61
CA LEU A 231 -17.09 41.63 -36.43
C LEU A 231 -16.28 42.53 -37.38
N LYS A 232 -16.78 43.72 -37.77
CA LYS A 232 -15.96 44.74 -38.47
C LYS A 232 -14.78 45.24 -37.67
N SER A 233 -14.95 45.42 -36.35
CA SER A 233 -13.92 46.01 -35.49
C SER A 233 -12.81 45.01 -35.14
N ILE A 234 -13.04 43.72 -35.41
CA ILE A 234 -12.08 42.64 -35.17
C ILE A 234 -11.66 42.05 -36.51
N SER A 235 -10.50 42.50 -36.98
CA SER A 235 -9.64 41.86 -37.99
C SER A 235 -10.06 41.91 -39.46
N VAL A 236 -9.61 42.96 -40.15
CA VAL A 236 -9.19 42.89 -41.55
C VAL A 236 -7.69 43.21 -41.57
N GLY A 237 -6.84 42.24 -41.90
CA GLY A 237 -5.41 42.48 -42.12
C GLY A 237 -5.18 43.34 -43.38
N GLU A 238 -3.95 43.84 -43.58
CA GLU A 238 -3.59 44.75 -44.69
C GLU A 238 -3.96 44.22 -46.10
N ASN A 239 -4.22 42.91 -46.25
CA ASN A 239 -4.59 42.23 -47.51
C ASN A 239 -6.05 41.75 -47.60
N GLY A 240 -6.93 42.09 -46.65
CA GLY A 240 -8.32 41.61 -46.67
C GLY A 240 -8.54 40.21 -46.06
N GLU A 241 -7.48 39.56 -45.55
CA GLU A 241 -7.56 38.26 -44.86
C GLU A 241 -7.91 38.43 -43.36
N THR A 242 -8.70 37.49 -42.84
CA THR A 242 -9.15 37.48 -41.44
C THR A 242 -8.12 36.81 -40.53
N THR A 243 -7.92 37.31 -39.31
CA THR A 243 -6.97 36.71 -38.34
C THR A 243 -7.63 35.73 -37.36
N LEU A 244 -8.94 35.53 -37.50
CA LEU A 244 -9.74 34.64 -36.65
C LEU A 244 -9.54 33.18 -37.04
N LYS A 245 -9.32 32.32 -36.04
CA LYS A 245 -9.25 30.85 -36.22
C LYS A 245 -10.66 30.26 -36.27
N ILE A 246 -10.86 29.31 -37.17
CA ILE A 246 -12.17 28.68 -37.38
C ILE A 246 -12.30 27.44 -36.50
N ILE A 247 -13.44 27.33 -35.81
CA ILE A 247 -13.85 26.15 -35.08
C ILE A 247 -14.86 25.41 -35.93
N SER A 248 -14.49 24.22 -36.37
CA SER A 248 -15.30 23.41 -37.29
C SER A 248 -15.97 22.22 -36.63
N LEU A 249 -17.08 21.77 -37.20
CA LEU A 249 -17.68 20.50 -36.81
C LEU A 249 -16.85 19.33 -37.37
N GLY A 250 -16.51 18.36 -36.54
CA GLY A 250 -15.85 17.11 -36.93
C GLY A 250 -16.62 15.89 -36.42
N ASN A 251 -16.08 14.70 -36.67
CA ASN A 251 -16.66 13.43 -36.23
C ASN A 251 -15.63 12.57 -35.47
N GLU A 252 -16.09 11.48 -34.84
CA GLU A 252 -15.23 10.59 -34.06
C GLU A 252 -14.13 9.93 -34.91
N ASP A 253 -14.37 9.63 -36.19
CA ASP A 253 -13.38 9.00 -37.08
C ASP A 253 -12.21 9.96 -37.38
N GLU A 254 -12.51 11.23 -37.69
CA GLU A 254 -11.51 12.27 -37.85
C GLU A 254 -10.69 12.49 -36.57
N PHE A 255 -11.35 12.43 -35.40
CA PHE A 255 -10.66 12.51 -34.12
C PHE A 255 -9.71 11.32 -33.93
N CYS A 256 -10.18 10.09 -34.15
CA CYS A 256 -9.36 8.89 -34.04
C CYS A 256 -8.17 8.96 -35.01
N GLN A 257 -8.39 9.40 -36.26
CA GLN A 257 -7.32 9.59 -37.23
C GLN A 257 -6.30 10.64 -36.77
N SER A 258 -6.73 11.71 -36.10
CA SER A 258 -5.82 12.70 -35.53
C SER A 258 -4.90 12.10 -34.45
N MET A 259 -5.43 11.15 -33.66
CA MET A 259 -4.66 10.41 -32.66
C MET A 259 -3.74 9.36 -33.27
N VAL A 260 -4.16 8.68 -34.35
CA VAL A 260 -3.29 7.82 -35.16
C VAL A 260 -2.11 8.62 -35.70
N ASN A 261 -2.36 9.81 -36.26
CA ASN A 261 -1.32 10.69 -36.79
C ASN A 261 -0.35 11.16 -35.70
N LEU A 262 -0.85 11.43 -34.48
CA LEU A 262 0.01 11.70 -33.32
C LEU A 262 0.89 10.48 -33.03
N MET A 263 0.31 9.28 -32.92
CA MET A 263 1.06 8.05 -32.62
C MET A 263 2.10 7.69 -33.67
N GLN A 264 1.89 8.07 -34.94
CA GLN A 264 2.86 7.89 -36.04
C GLN A 264 3.92 9.00 -36.11
N SER A 265 3.88 10.01 -35.23
CA SER A 265 4.86 11.09 -35.24
C SER A 265 6.28 10.54 -35.02
N SER A 266 7.22 10.96 -35.88
CA SER A 266 8.65 10.70 -35.69
C SER A 266 9.27 11.61 -34.61
N LYS A 267 8.62 12.74 -34.29
CA LYS A 267 9.02 13.61 -33.18
C LYS A 267 8.63 12.98 -31.85
N THR A 268 9.52 13.10 -30.87
CA THR A 268 9.28 12.68 -29.50
C THR A 268 8.09 13.42 -28.90
N PHE A 269 7.23 12.69 -28.19
CA PHE A 269 6.07 13.26 -27.50
C PHE A 269 6.46 14.30 -26.47
N THR A 270 5.70 15.39 -26.45
CA THR A 270 5.69 16.31 -25.33
C THR A 270 4.85 15.74 -24.19
N LYS A 271 4.97 16.32 -22.98
CA LYS A 271 4.09 15.95 -21.85
C LYS A 271 2.61 16.05 -22.20
N GLU A 272 2.28 17.01 -23.04
CA GLU A 272 0.92 17.25 -23.50
C GLU A 272 0.44 16.20 -24.51
N ASP A 273 1.31 15.72 -25.40
CA ASP A 273 0.97 14.61 -26.29
C ASP A 273 0.66 13.32 -25.50
N VAL A 274 1.42 13.07 -24.42
CA VAL A 274 1.17 11.96 -23.50
C VAL A 274 -0.18 12.14 -22.77
N GLU A 275 -0.53 13.37 -22.38
CA GLU A 275 -1.84 13.65 -21.78
C GLU A 275 -3.00 13.44 -22.77
N ASP A 276 -2.82 13.86 -24.02
CA ASP A 276 -3.80 13.62 -25.09
C ASP A 276 -4.01 12.12 -25.35
N LEU A 277 -2.94 11.33 -25.33
CA LEU A 277 -2.99 9.88 -25.44
C LEU A 277 -3.74 9.23 -24.26
N ASN A 278 -3.54 9.72 -23.03
CA ASN A 278 -4.31 9.27 -21.87
C ASN A 278 -5.80 9.57 -22.03
N ARG A 279 -6.17 10.79 -22.42
CA ARG A 279 -7.56 11.18 -22.66
C ARG A 279 -8.22 10.36 -23.77
N PHE A 280 -7.48 10.01 -24.82
CA PHE A 280 -7.94 9.12 -25.88
C PHE A 280 -8.29 7.72 -25.35
N SER A 281 -7.39 7.11 -24.58
CA SER A 281 -7.62 5.76 -24.03
C SER A 281 -8.69 5.71 -22.93
N ASP A 282 -8.92 6.82 -22.22
CA ASP A 282 -10.07 6.97 -21.31
C ASP A 282 -11.41 7.06 -22.06
N ALA A 283 -11.41 7.63 -23.28
CA ALA A 283 -12.61 7.84 -24.08
C ALA A 283 -13.02 6.60 -24.91
N PHE A 284 -12.07 5.73 -25.28
CA PHE A 284 -12.29 4.59 -26.16
C PHE A 284 -11.89 3.27 -25.50
N THR A 285 -12.83 2.35 -25.32
CA THR A 285 -12.55 1.01 -24.75
C THR A 285 -11.73 0.12 -25.68
N ASN A 286 -11.77 0.39 -26.98
CA ASN A 286 -11.04 -0.32 -28.03
C ASN A 286 -9.89 0.53 -28.63
N HIS A 287 -9.32 1.46 -27.85
CA HIS A 287 -8.23 2.34 -28.30
C HIS A 287 -7.03 1.60 -28.89
N VAL A 288 -6.79 0.35 -28.47
CA VAL A 288 -5.70 -0.50 -28.99
C VAL A 288 -5.84 -0.78 -30.50
N ASP A 289 -7.07 -0.82 -31.03
CA ASP A 289 -7.33 -1.05 -32.46
C ASP A 289 -6.85 0.12 -33.34
N TYR A 290 -6.65 1.30 -32.74
CA TYR A 290 -6.19 2.51 -33.42
C TYR A 290 -4.67 2.74 -33.28
N ILE A 291 -3.94 1.82 -32.64
CA ILE A 291 -2.49 1.95 -32.52
C ILE A 291 -1.85 1.60 -33.88
N PRO A 292 -1.09 2.52 -34.50
CA PRO A 292 -0.47 2.28 -35.80
C PRO A 292 0.74 1.34 -35.68
N HIS A 293 1.06 0.64 -36.77
CA HIS A 293 2.28 -0.18 -36.87
C HIS A 293 2.96 0.00 -38.24
N PRO A 294 4.30 0.19 -38.32
CA PRO A 294 5.21 0.38 -37.18
C PRO A 294 5.08 1.77 -36.54
N ILE A 295 5.62 1.92 -35.33
CA ILE A 295 5.79 3.23 -34.67
C ILE A 295 7.28 3.54 -34.66
N ASP A 296 7.67 4.64 -35.32
CA ASP A 296 9.07 4.89 -35.65
C ASP A 296 9.93 5.37 -34.47
N ASN A 297 9.33 6.10 -33.52
CA ASN A 297 10.06 6.68 -32.39
C ASN A 297 9.94 5.78 -31.15
N ILE A 298 11.08 5.29 -30.65
CA ILE A 298 11.14 4.34 -29.51
C ILE A 298 10.53 4.90 -28.21
N GLU A 299 10.69 6.18 -27.96
CA GLU A 299 10.14 6.84 -26.77
C GLU A 299 8.60 6.92 -26.88
N ASN A 300 8.09 7.24 -28.06
CA ASN A 300 6.66 7.24 -28.33
C ASN A 300 6.06 5.85 -28.17
N VAL A 301 6.75 4.79 -28.64
CA VAL A 301 6.32 3.40 -28.39
C VAL A 301 6.25 3.10 -26.91
N GLY A 302 7.25 3.54 -26.14
CA GLY A 302 7.27 3.39 -24.69
C GLY A 302 6.03 4.01 -24.02
N HIS A 303 5.65 5.24 -24.41
CA HIS A 303 4.44 5.90 -23.91
C HIS A 303 3.14 5.19 -24.34
N ILE A 304 3.08 4.68 -25.57
CA ILE A 304 1.92 3.94 -26.07
C ILE A 304 1.75 2.61 -25.34
N ILE A 305 2.85 1.88 -25.08
CA ILE A 305 2.82 0.62 -24.32
C ILE A 305 2.31 0.86 -22.90
N ILE A 306 2.87 1.82 -22.15
CA ILE A 306 2.43 2.07 -20.77
C ILE A 306 0.97 2.54 -20.73
N ASN A 307 0.56 3.39 -21.68
CA ASN A 307 -0.82 3.83 -21.79
C ASN A 307 -1.77 2.65 -22.04
N ALA A 308 -1.47 1.77 -22.99
CA ALA A 308 -2.26 0.57 -23.26
C ALA A 308 -2.32 -0.36 -22.05
N MET A 309 -1.20 -0.54 -21.33
CA MET A 309 -1.14 -1.37 -20.11
C MET A 309 -1.98 -0.80 -18.96
N ARG A 310 -1.94 0.52 -18.74
CA ARG A 310 -2.71 1.19 -17.66
C ARG A 310 -4.22 1.14 -17.88
N HIS A 311 -4.67 1.10 -19.14
CA HIS A 311 -6.10 1.01 -19.50
C HIS A 311 -6.57 -0.42 -19.77
N PHE A 312 -5.69 -1.41 -19.68
CA PHE A 312 -6.03 -2.82 -19.85
C PHE A 312 -6.81 -3.33 -18.64
N ARG A 313 -8.01 -3.89 -18.87
CA ARG A 313 -8.93 -4.30 -17.80
C ARG A 313 -8.86 -5.77 -17.41
N ASP A 314 -8.28 -6.63 -18.25
CA ASP A 314 -8.20 -8.07 -17.96
C ASP A 314 -6.99 -8.42 -17.08
N LYS A 315 -7.01 -9.63 -16.52
CA LYS A 315 -5.97 -10.09 -15.59
C LYS A 315 -4.62 -10.38 -16.24
N ASN A 316 -4.60 -10.60 -17.55
CA ASN A 316 -3.40 -11.02 -18.28
C ASN A 316 -3.19 -10.08 -19.49
N PRO A 317 -2.36 -9.04 -19.35
CA PRO A 317 -2.04 -8.16 -20.45
C PRO A 317 -1.37 -8.94 -21.60
N PRO A 318 -1.66 -8.60 -22.87
CA PRO A 318 -1.12 -9.28 -24.03
C PRO A 318 0.33 -8.83 -24.29
N PHE A 319 1.26 -9.24 -23.42
CA PHE A 319 2.66 -8.84 -23.50
C PHE A 319 3.34 -9.18 -24.84
N ASP A 320 2.88 -10.22 -25.54
CA ASP A 320 3.43 -10.56 -26.86
C ASP A 320 3.02 -9.55 -27.94
N ILE A 321 1.82 -8.95 -27.82
CA ILE A 321 1.38 -7.85 -28.69
C ILE A 321 2.27 -6.63 -28.43
N TYR A 322 2.47 -6.24 -27.18
CA TYR A 322 3.34 -5.10 -26.86
C TYR A 322 4.80 -5.34 -27.29
N SER A 323 5.33 -6.55 -27.12
CA SER A 323 6.65 -6.93 -27.63
C SER A 323 6.73 -6.86 -29.16
N SER A 324 5.65 -7.16 -29.89
CA SER A 324 5.63 -7.08 -31.35
C SER A 324 5.81 -5.65 -31.86
N TRP A 325 5.33 -4.65 -31.11
CA TRP A 325 5.48 -3.22 -31.45
C TRP A 325 6.93 -2.73 -31.32
N LEU A 326 7.79 -3.51 -30.67
CA LEU A 326 9.22 -3.25 -30.50
C LEU A 326 10.09 -4.02 -31.49
N SER A 327 9.50 -4.84 -32.37
CA SER A 327 10.23 -5.82 -33.18
C SER A 327 11.23 -5.22 -34.18
N HIS A 328 11.02 -3.98 -34.61
CA HIS A 328 11.90 -3.25 -35.52
C HIS A 328 12.99 -2.42 -34.82
N PHE A 329 13.04 -2.40 -33.48
CA PHE A 329 14.12 -1.76 -32.72
C PHE A 329 15.18 -2.77 -32.27
N ASP A 330 16.43 -2.32 -32.22
CA ASP A 330 17.51 -3.12 -31.64
C ASP A 330 17.26 -3.39 -30.16
N LYS A 331 17.46 -4.64 -29.74
CA LYS A 331 17.24 -5.08 -28.35
C LYS A 331 18.41 -4.71 -27.44
N THR A 332 18.74 -3.43 -27.32
CA THR A 332 19.83 -2.95 -26.46
C THR A 332 19.34 -2.53 -25.08
N PHE A 333 20.24 -2.50 -24.09
CA PHE A 333 19.90 -2.01 -22.74
C PHE A 333 19.52 -0.52 -22.73
N ASP A 334 20.10 0.29 -23.62
CA ASP A 334 19.75 1.71 -23.74
C ASP A 334 18.32 1.89 -24.29
N ASN A 335 17.94 1.11 -25.29
CA ASN A 335 16.59 1.10 -25.83
C ASN A 335 15.56 0.61 -24.79
N ALA A 336 15.90 -0.46 -24.05
CA ALA A 336 15.07 -0.92 -22.94
C ALA A 336 14.94 0.17 -21.85
N LEU A 337 16.02 0.87 -21.53
CA LEU A 337 16.02 1.95 -20.53
C LEU A 337 15.14 3.13 -20.95
N ILE A 338 15.16 3.53 -22.23
CA ILE A 338 14.27 4.58 -22.76
C ILE A 338 12.82 4.20 -22.48
N ILE A 339 12.41 2.98 -22.85
CA ILE A 339 11.05 2.47 -22.64
C ILE A 339 10.70 2.43 -21.15
N ILE A 340 11.60 1.98 -20.29
CA ILE A 340 11.31 1.89 -18.85
C ILE A 340 11.14 3.28 -18.23
N LEU A 341 11.87 4.29 -18.71
CA LEU A 341 11.74 5.66 -18.23
C LEU A 341 10.39 6.30 -18.61
N THR A 342 9.79 5.95 -19.76
CA THR A 342 8.44 6.42 -20.12
C THR A 342 7.37 5.89 -19.18
N PHE A 343 7.61 4.76 -18.49
CA PHE A 343 6.65 4.18 -17.53
C PHE A 343 6.51 5.04 -16.28
N SER A 344 7.45 5.97 -16.07
CA SER A 344 7.41 7.02 -15.04
C SER A 344 7.03 8.40 -15.62
N ASP A 345 6.39 8.42 -16.80
CA ASP A 345 5.88 9.62 -17.49
C ASP A 345 6.95 10.68 -17.82
N HIS A 346 8.22 10.26 -17.92
CA HIS A 346 9.30 11.11 -18.42
C HIS A 346 9.21 11.25 -19.93
N VAL A 347 9.55 12.44 -20.42
CA VAL A 347 9.69 12.76 -21.85
C VAL A 347 11.09 13.32 -22.11
N ASP A 348 11.45 13.45 -23.38
CA ASP A 348 12.77 13.89 -23.83
C ASP A 348 13.87 13.04 -23.19
N ILE A 349 13.73 11.72 -23.31
CA ILE A 349 14.61 10.73 -22.67
C ILE A 349 15.83 10.47 -23.54
N ALA A 350 15.61 10.23 -24.83
CA ALA A 350 16.66 9.85 -25.77
C ALA A 350 17.72 10.95 -26.00
N SER A 351 17.42 12.21 -25.69
CA SER A 351 18.34 13.35 -25.82
C SER A 351 19.49 13.30 -24.81
N ASP A 352 19.23 12.80 -23.60
CA ASP A 352 20.23 12.64 -22.55
C ASP A 352 19.79 11.53 -21.58
N LEU A 353 20.29 10.32 -21.79
CA LEU A 353 20.07 9.17 -20.91
C LEU A 353 20.79 9.27 -19.56
N ASN A 354 21.82 10.13 -19.47
CA ASN A 354 22.56 10.35 -18.23
C ASN A 354 21.90 11.42 -17.35
N LYS A 355 20.92 12.17 -17.86
CA LYS A 355 20.11 13.06 -17.02
C LYS A 355 19.38 12.24 -15.95
N TYR A 356 19.58 12.64 -14.69
CA TYR A 356 18.92 12.02 -13.55
C TYR A 356 17.39 12.11 -13.69
N ARG A 357 16.74 10.95 -13.64
CA ARG A 357 15.29 10.78 -13.67
C ARG A 357 14.90 9.79 -12.58
N GLU A 358 13.84 10.11 -11.84
CA GLU A 358 13.30 9.23 -10.80
C GLU A 358 12.36 8.18 -11.41
N PHE A 359 12.49 6.94 -10.97
CA PHE A 359 11.52 5.91 -11.29
C PHE A 359 10.32 5.97 -10.33
N GLY A 360 9.13 5.93 -10.89
CA GLY A 360 7.88 5.71 -10.18
C GLY A 360 7.80 4.31 -9.55
N TYR A 361 6.68 4.02 -8.88
CA TYR A 361 6.38 2.65 -8.48
C TYR A 361 5.68 1.93 -9.62
N PHE A 362 6.10 0.69 -9.88
CA PHE A 362 5.54 -0.12 -10.94
C PHE A 362 4.41 -1.03 -10.44
N THR A 363 3.42 -1.26 -11.28
CA THR A 363 2.44 -2.33 -11.07
C THR A 363 3.05 -3.71 -11.32
N GLU A 364 2.42 -4.79 -10.83
CA GLU A 364 2.91 -6.16 -11.08
C GLU A 364 3.02 -6.47 -12.60
N HIS A 365 2.14 -5.89 -13.41
CA HIS A 365 2.18 -6.05 -14.87
C HIS A 365 3.33 -5.29 -15.50
N GLU A 366 3.58 -4.06 -15.07
CA GLU A 366 4.73 -3.25 -15.51
C GLU A 366 6.05 -3.95 -15.15
N GLU A 367 6.22 -4.41 -13.91
CA GLU A 367 7.44 -5.15 -13.51
C GLU A 367 7.66 -6.40 -14.37
N LYS A 368 6.59 -7.18 -14.66
CA LYS A 368 6.69 -8.36 -15.53
C LYS A 368 7.16 -8.00 -16.94
N PHE A 369 6.64 -6.91 -17.51
CA PHE A 369 7.03 -6.47 -18.84
C PHE A 369 8.46 -5.91 -18.85
N ILE A 370 8.85 -5.11 -17.86
CA ILE A 370 10.23 -4.61 -17.68
C ILE A 370 11.22 -5.78 -17.61
N MET A 371 10.92 -6.80 -16.79
CA MET A 371 11.79 -7.97 -16.67
C MET A 371 11.85 -8.79 -17.98
N LYS A 372 10.75 -8.85 -18.75
CA LYS A 372 10.72 -9.47 -20.07
C LYS A 372 11.64 -8.74 -21.05
N ILE A 373 11.48 -7.43 -21.23
CA ILE A 373 12.29 -6.65 -22.20
C ILE A 373 13.79 -6.68 -21.85
N LEU A 374 14.15 -6.61 -20.57
CA LEU A 374 15.55 -6.70 -20.14
C LEU A 374 16.15 -8.09 -20.38
N ASN A 375 15.33 -9.15 -20.29
CA ASN A 375 15.77 -10.50 -20.57
C ASN A 375 15.90 -10.79 -22.08
N GLU A 376 15.24 -10.01 -22.93
CA GLU A 376 15.36 -10.10 -24.39
C GLU A 376 16.62 -9.39 -24.95
N CYS A 377 17.30 -8.57 -24.14
CA CYS A 377 18.60 -7.99 -24.48
C CYS A 377 19.72 -9.04 -24.50
N PRO A 378 20.82 -8.82 -25.26
CA PRO A 378 21.97 -9.72 -25.31
C PRO A 378 22.51 -10.10 -23.93
N SER A 379 22.77 -11.40 -23.74
CA SER A 379 23.23 -11.96 -22.46
C SER A 379 24.75 -12.06 -22.30
N GLU A 380 25.52 -12.07 -23.40
CA GLU A 380 26.96 -12.37 -23.37
C GLU A 380 27.78 -11.42 -22.48
N ASN A 381 27.47 -10.10 -22.51
CA ASN A 381 28.16 -9.07 -21.73
C ASN A 381 27.18 -8.21 -20.90
N ARG A 382 26.07 -8.80 -20.44
CA ARG A 382 24.98 -8.05 -19.78
C ARG A 382 25.46 -7.24 -18.59
N TYR A 383 26.30 -7.84 -17.73
CA TYR A 383 26.80 -7.14 -16.55
C TYR A 383 27.70 -5.96 -16.92
N GLU A 384 28.62 -6.10 -17.89
CA GLU A 384 29.45 -4.97 -18.34
C GLU A 384 28.61 -3.84 -18.96
N GLU A 385 27.62 -4.17 -19.78
CA GLU A 385 26.73 -3.18 -20.40
C GLU A 385 25.94 -2.38 -19.35
N LEU A 386 25.35 -3.07 -18.38
CA LEU A 386 24.63 -2.41 -17.29
C LEU A 386 25.57 -1.57 -16.40
N MET A 387 26.83 -1.97 -16.24
CA MET A 387 27.81 -1.18 -15.47
C MET A 387 28.14 0.18 -16.09
N LYS A 388 28.01 0.35 -17.41
CA LYS A 388 28.19 1.66 -18.08
C LYS A 388 27.27 2.75 -17.53
N LYS A 389 26.07 2.37 -17.07
CA LYS A 389 25.10 3.28 -16.41
C LYS A 389 24.67 2.69 -15.05
N LYS A 390 25.63 2.24 -14.24
CA LYS A 390 25.38 1.56 -12.95
C LYS A 390 24.34 2.28 -12.06
N GLY A 391 24.41 3.62 -11.99
CA GLY A 391 23.52 4.42 -11.15
C GLY A 391 22.04 4.22 -11.48
N ILE A 392 21.68 4.31 -12.77
CA ILE A 392 20.27 4.20 -13.19
C ILE A 392 19.71 2.80 -13.03
N TRP A 393 20.50 1.78 -13.36
CA TRP A 393 20.11 0.39 -13.14
C TRP A 393 19.97 0.06 -11.65
N ALA A 394 20.84 0.61 -10.81
CA ALA A 394 20.73 0.44 -9.37
C ALA A 394 19.43 1.07 -8.82
N ARG A 395 19.05 2.25 -9.31
CA ARG A 395 17.77 2.90 -8.94
C ARG A 395 16.56 2.13 -9.45
N LEU A 396 16.61 1.59 -10.67
CA LEU A 396 15.54 0.75 -11.20
C LEU A 396 15.33 -0.49 -10.32
N CYS A 397 16.43 -1.16 -9.94
CA CYS A 397 16.38 -2.33 -9.08
C CYS A 397 15.83 -2.02 -7.67
N ASP A 398 15.95 -0.77 -7.17
CA ASP A 398 15.31 -0.34 -5.92
C ASP A 398 13.77 -0.29 -6.04
N LYS A 399 13.23 -0.15 -7.26
CA LYS A 399 11.80 -0.06 -7.55
C LYS A 399 11.15 -1.36 -7.98
N ILE A 400 11.93 -2.33 -8.47
CA ILE A 400 11.44 -3.64 -8.89
C ILE A 400 11.51 -4.63 -7.72
N TYR A 401 10.42 -5.36 -7.49
CA TYR A 401 10.42 -6.48 -6.54
C TYR A 401 11.07 -7.74 -7.12
N THR A 402 12.41 -7.71 -7.24
CA THR A 402 13.24 -8.77 -7.84
C THR A 402 12.97 -10.19 -7.31
N ASP A 403 12.49 -10.30 -6.06
CA ASP A 403 12.15 -11.58 -5.43
C ASP A 403 11.05 -12.34 -6.18
N ASN A 404 10.13 -11.64 -6.87
CA ASN A 404 9.08 -12.25 -7.69
C ASN A 404 9.61 -12.91 -8.96
N PHE A 405 10.83 -12.57 -9.38
CA PHE A 405 11.38 -12.94 -10.69
C PHE A 405 12.57 -13.89 -10.63
N LYS A 406 13.04 -14.26 -9.42
CA LYS A 406 14.20 -15.15 -9.25
C LYS A 406 14.04 -16.52 -9.89
N GLU A 407 12.81 -17.06 -9.89
CA GLU A 407 12.53 -18.38 -10.48
C GLU A 407 12.43 -18.27 -12.01
N THR A 408 11.97 -17.13 -12.55
CA THR A 408 11.74 -16.93 -13.99
C THR A 408 12.98 -16.41 -14.73
N TYR A 409 13.73 -15.48 -14.14
CA TYR A 409 14.89 -14.79 -14.74
C TYR A 409 16.09 -14.76 -13.77
N PRO A 410 16.62 -15.93 -13.35
CA PRO A 410 17.62 -16.02 -12.28
C PRO A 410 18.89 -15.21 -12.56
N GLU A 411 19.45 -15.32 -13.77
CA GLU A 411 20.70 -14.62 -14.13
C GLU A 411 20.52 -13.10 -14.24
N LEU A 412 19.40 -12.63 -14.81
CA LEU A 412 19.10 -11.19 -14.86
C LEU A 412 18.93 -10.60 -13.47
N VAL A 413 18.19 -11.30 -12.59
CA VAL A 413 18.05 -10.86 -11.19
C VAL A 413 19.40 -10.83 -10.49
N LYS A 414 20.26 -11.83 -10.71
CA LYS A 414 21.62 -11.86 -10.15
C LYS A 414 22.43 -10.63 -10.58
N ASP A 415 22.44 -10.29 -11.86
CA ASP A 415 23.17 -9.12 -12.38
C ASP A 415 22.63 -7.80 -11.82
N LEU A 416 21.30 -7.62 -11.76
CA LEU A 416 20.68 -6.44 -11.18
C LEU A 416 21.02 -6.28 -9.69
N LEU A 417 20.98 -7.36 -8.92
CA LEU A 417 21.39 -7.33 -7.51
C LEU A 417 22.88 -6.98 -7.38
N LYS A 418 23.75 -7.56 -8.20
CA LYS A 418 25.19 -7.26 -8.17
C LYS A 418 25.47 -5.78 -8.45
N ILE A 419 24.73 -5.16 -9.36
CA ILE A 419 24.85 -3.73 -9.69
C ILE A 419 24.43 -2.82 -8.54
N SER A 420 23.31 -3.12 -7.89
CA SER A 420 22.79 -2.34 -6.77
C SER A 420 23.53 -2.56 -5.45
N LYS A 421 24.35 -3.61 -5.34
CA LYS A 421 25.00 -4.04 -4.08
C LYS A 421 25.67 -2.88 -3.33
N GLN A 422 26.53 -2.12 -4.02
CA GLN A 422 27.29 -1.03 -3.38
C GLN A 422 26.37 0.09 -2.89
N ASN A 423 25.34 0.48 -3.65
CA ASN A 423 24.40 1.52 -3.23
C ASN A 423 23.63 1.11 -1.96
N VAL A 424 23.17 -0.14 -1.92
CA VAL A 424 22.48 -0.69 -0.75
C VAL A 424 23.42 -0.75 0.47
N PHE A 425 24.67 -1.17 0.27
CA PHE A 425 25.65 -1.26 1.34
C PHE A 425 26.05 0.12 1.85
N ASN A 426 26.31 1.09 0.96
CA ASN A 426 26.57 2.49 1.30
C ASN A 426 25.40 3.09 2.07
N PHE A 427 24.16 2.84 1.65
CA PHE A 427 22.97 3.31 2.38
C PHE A 427 22.94 2.78 3.82
N ILE A 428 23.25 1.50 4.03
CA ILE A 428 23.33 0.91 5.39
C ILE A 428 24.52 1.53 6.15
N TYR A 429 25.68 1.64 5.52
CA TYR A 429 26.91 2.03 6.18
C TYR A 429 26.90 3.51 6.60
N VAL A 430 26.34 4.39 5.77
CA VAL A 430 26.08 5.80 6.11
C VAL A 430 25.14 5.88 7.30
N ASN A 431 24.02 5.16 7.25
CA ASN A 431 23.00 5.20 8.31
C ASN A 431 23.51 4.72 9.68
N ARG A 432 24.52 3.85 9.71
CA ARG A 432 25.03 3.23 10.95
C ARG A 432 26.35 3.81 11.44
N ARG A 433 27.22 4.24 10.53
CA ARG A 433 28.63 4.62 10.83
C ARG A 433 29.07 5.92 10.16
N HIS A 434 28.21 6.58 9.39
CA HIS A 434 28.57 7.76 8.58
C HIS A 434 29.75 7.48 7.62
N LYS A 435 29.79 6.26 7.07
CA LYS A 435 30.86 5.80 6.18
C LYS A 435 30.33 5.33 4.84
N ILE A 436 31.17 5.44 3.83
CA ILE A 436 30.90 5.02 2.45
C ILE A 436 32.02 4.08 2.00
N ILE A 437 31.68 3.03 1.29
CA ILE A 437 32.63 2.08 0.72
C ILE A 437 33.35 2.74 -0.45
N ASP A 438 34.69 2.67 -0.43
CA ASP A 438 35.57 3.12 -1.51
C ASP A 438 35.16 2.48 -2.85
N ASP A 439 35.22 3.24 -3.94
CA ASP A 439 34.93 2.76 -5.28
C ASP A 439 36.18 2.37 -6.08
N ASP A 440 37.33 2.36 -5.41
CA ASP A 440 38.65 1.99 -5.94
C ASP A 440 39.11 2.87 -7.12
N LYS A 441 38.48 4.04 -7.33
CA LYS A 441 38.93 4.99 -8.36
C LYS A 441 40.15 5.77 -7.91
N ASP A 442 40.93 6.22 -8.90
CA ASP A 442 41.97 7.21 -8.68
C ASP A 442 41.38 8.46 -8.00
N ASN A 443 41.89 8.79 -6.83
CA ASN A 443 41.48 10.00 -6.13
C ASN A 443 42.11 11.25 -6.75
N LEU A 444 41.60 12.42 -6.36
CA LEU A 444 42.02 13.72 -6.89
C LEU A 444 43.54 13.96 -6.88
N ASN A 445 44.26 13.49 -5.84
CA ASN A 445 45.71 13.67 -5.75
C ASN A 445 46.45 12.88 -6.82
N VAL A 446 45.99 11.67 -7.13
CA VAL A 446 46.57 10.81 -8.18
C VAL A 446 46.37 11.46 -9.54
N ILE A 447 45.17 12.00 -9.81
CA ILE A 447 44.90 12.75 -11.05
C ILE A 447 45.80 13.98 -11.14
N TYR A 448 45.94 14.74 -10.05
CA TYR A 448 46.77 15.94 -10.06
C TYR A 448 48.24 15.63 -10.36
N LYS A 449 48.78 14.60 -9.68
CA LYS A 449 50.14 14.11 -9.91
C LYS A 449 50.34 13.69 -11.37
N LYS A 450 49.45 12.85 -11.92
CA LYS A 450 49.51 12.39 -13.32
C LYS A 450 49.45 13.55 -14.31
N ASN A 451 48.58 14.53 -14.08
CA ASN A 451 48.46 15.71 -14.96
C ASN A 451 49.77 16.50 -15.03
N ILE A 452 50.39 16.76 -13.87
CA ILE A 452 51.67 17.48 -13.81
C ILE A 452 52.80 16.66 -14.44
N GLU A 453 52.92 15.36 -14.10
CA GLU A 453 53.96 14.48 -14.66
C GLU A 453 53.85 14.37 -16.19
N ASN A 454 52.63 14.26 -16.72
CA ASN A 454 52.40 14.28 -18.17
C ASN A 454 52.78 15.64 -18.77
N ALA A 455 52.47 16.74 -18.09
CA ALA A 455 52.84 18.09 -18.54
C ALA A 455 54.38 18.29 -18.56
N PHE A 456 55.11 17.68 -17.62
CA PHE A 456 56.57 17.67 -17.62
C PHE A 456 57.15 16.83 -18.77
N GLN A 457 56.62 15.64 -19.01
CA GLN A 457 57.08 14.78 -20.11
C GLN A 457 56.91 15.43 -21.48
N ASN A 458 55.85 16.23 -21.67
CA ASN A 458 55.55 16.90 -22.91
C ASN A 458 56.37 18.19 -23.14
N ASN A 459 57.22 18.60 -22.21
CA ASN A 459 58.01 19.82 -22.31
C ASN A 459 59.47 19.58 -21.91
N LYS A 460 60.38 19.65 -22.90
CA LYS A 460 61.82 19.39 -22.72
C LYS A 460 62.47 20.23 -21.60
N ILE A 461 61.93 21.41 -21.32
CA ILE A 461 62.39 22.32 -20.26
C ILE A 461 62.30 21.65 -18.88
N PHE A 462 61.32 20.78 -18.65
CA PHE A 462 61.04 20.17 -17.33
C PHE A 462 61.54 18.73 -17.20
N SER A 463 62.50 18.30 -18.02
CA SER A 463 63.00 16.91 -18.04
C SER A 463 63.63 16.44 -16.71
N SER A 464 64.10 17.36 -15.86
CA SER A 464 64.63 17.06 -14.51
C SER A 464 63.62 17.25 -13.37
N ALA A 465 62.37 17.63 -13.66
CA ALA A 465 61.33 17.87 -12.67
C ALA A 465 60.50 16.61 -12.38
N SER A 466 60.15 16.40 -11.11
CA SER A 466 59.29 15.29 -10.68
C SER A 466 58.35 15.70 -9.56
N VAL A 467 57.19 15.06 -9.46
CA VAL A 467 56.20 15.37 -8.42
C VAL A 467 56.49 14.55 -7.17
N LYS A 468 56.90 15.23 -6.07
CA LYS A 468 57.12 14.59 -4.77
C LYS A 468 55.80 14.17 -4.14
N SER A 469 54.85 15.10 -4.05
CA SER A 469 53.53 14.82 -3.47
C SER A 469 52.48 15.84 -3.90
N CYS A 470 51.25 15.38 -4.06
CA CYS A 470 50.06 16.24 -4.17
C CYS A 470 49.13 15.97 -2.99
N ASN A 471 48.61 17.03 -2.38
CA ASN A 471 47.55 16.96 -1.38
C ASN A 471 46.50 18.05 -1.63
N LEU A 472 45.39 17.68 -2.26
CA LEU A 472 44.34 18.61 -2.67
C LEU A 472 44.93 19.70 -3.62
N LEU A 473 44.89 20.97 -3.22
CA LEU A 473 45.46 22.09 -4.00
C LEU A 473 46.93 22.37 -3.69
N ASN A 474 47.53 21.64 -2.75
CA ASN A 474 48.95 21.69 -2.44
C ASN A 474 49.72 20.69 -3.31
N CYS A 475 50.87 21.12 -3.85
CA CYS A 475 51.76 20.26 -4.61
C CYS A 475 53.22 20.61 -4.33
N VAL A 476 54.04 19.59 -4.06
CA VAL A 476 55.49 19.73 -3.90
C VAL A 476 56.18 19.06 -5.08
N ILE A 477 57.03 19.81 -5.76
CA ILE A 477 57.83 19.36 -6.90
C ILE A 477 59.28 19.32 -6.49
N THR A 478 59.99 18.27 -6.92
CA THR A 478 61.44 18.16 -6.77
C THR A 478 62.08 18.42 -8.12
N MET A 479 63.06 19.32 -8.13
CA MET A 479 63.77 19.72 -9.33
C MET A 479 65.22 20.05 -9.00
N ASN A 480 66.17 19.41 -9.68
CA ASN A 480 67.61 19.58 -9.45
C ASN A 480 68.02 19.44 -7.96
N GLY A 481 67.26 18.68 -7.17
CA GLY A 481 67.46 18.52 -5.72
C GLY A 481 66.71 19.52 -4.82
N THR A 482 66.12 20.58 -5.38
CA THR A 482 65.35 21.60 -4.65
C THR A 482 63.86 21.24 -4.62
N GLU A 483 63.21 21.49 -3.49
CA GLU A 483 61.77 21.29 -3.32
C GLU A 483 61.02 22.62 -3.46
N LEU A 484 60.10 22.68 -4.42
CA LEU A 484 59.25 23.84 -4.67
C LEU A 484 57.81 23.50 -4.28
N GLU A 485 57.27 24.23 -3.31
CA GLU A 485 55.92 24.03 -2.82
C GLU A 485 54.95 25.03 -3.46
N PHE A 486 53.86 24.51 -4.03
CA PHE A 486 52.81 25.30 -4.66
C PHE A 486 51.49 25.10 -3.91
N GLU A 487 50.82 26.22 -3.61
CA GLU A 487 49.48 26.24 -3.04
C GLU A 487 48.52 26.96 -3.99
N ASN A 488 47.50 26.23 -4.45
CA ASN A 488 46.51 26.72 -5.41
C ASN A 488 47.15 27.28 -6.69
N GLY A 489 48.20 26.61 -7.16
CA GLY A 489 48.93 26.94 -8.39
C GLY A 489 49.87 28.13 -8.27
N LYS A 490 50.08 28.66 -7.07
CA LYS A 490 51.07 29.71 -6.80
C LYS A 490 52.16 29.15 -5.89
N LEU A 491 53.41 29.48 -6.19
CA LEU A 491 54.56 29.13 -5.36
C LEU A 491 54.39 29.75 -3.95
N LEU A 492 54.67 28.96 -2.91
CA LEU A 492 54.85 29.43 -1.54
C LEU A 492 56.32 29.85 -1.42
N ASP A 493 56.57 31.08 -0.97
CA ASP A 493 57.86 31.78 -1.05
C ASP A 493 59.08 30.90 -0.77
N SER A 494 60.08 30.95 -1.66
CA SER A 494 61.44 30.46 -1.39
C SER A 494 62.39 31.65 -1.30
N TYR A 495 62.91 31.87 -0.09
CA TYR A 495 64.20 32.49 0.29
C TYR A 495 64.71 33.76 -0.43
N ASP A 496 64.83 34.81 0.38
CA ASP A 496 65.77 35.95 0.36
C ASP A 496 66.27 36.49 -1.00
N ASP A 497 65.82 37.72 -1.24
CA ASP A 497 66.00 38.63 -2.39
C ASP A 497 67.43 39.24 -2.46
N ASP A 498 68.49 38.44 -2.29
CA ASP A 498 69.88 38.90 -2.40
C ASP A 498 70.72 37.99 -3.31
N SER A 499 70.60 38.12 -4.63
CA SER A 499 71.59 37.60 -5.58
C SER A 499 71.57 38.26 -6.97
N ASP A 500 72.73 38.20 -7.62
CA ASP A 500 73.24 39.09 -8.68
C ASP A 500 72.49 39.09 -10.04
N GLU A 501 72.73 40.14 -10.85
CA GLU A 501 72.14 40.41 -12.19
C GLU A 501 72.30 39.29 -13.25
N GLU A 502 73.07 38.22 -13.00
CA GLU A 502 73.16 37.03 -13.86
C GLU A 502 72.08 35.96 -13.54
N GLU A 503 71.52 35.93 -12.31
CA GLU A 503 70.46 34.98 -11.92
C GLU A 503 69.06 35.36 -12.44
N GLU A 504 68.77 36.65 -12.65
CA GLU A 504 67.48 37.13 -13.20
C GLU A 504 67.16 36.54 -14.59
N LYS A 505 68.17 36.21 -15.40
CA LYS A 505 67.97 35.62 -16.74
C LYS A 505 67.65 34.12 -16.69
N GLU A 506 68.21 33.37 -15.74
CA GLU A 506 67.89 31.95 -15.53
C GLU A 506 66.53 31.78 -14.84
N GLU A 507 66.18 32.68 -13.91
CA GLU A 507 64.86 32.72 -13.27
C GLU A 507 63.73 32.98 -14.28
N LEU A 508 63.95 33.88 -15.25
CA LEU A 508 62.97 34.18 -16.31
C LEU A 508 62.77 33.03 -17.31
N ALA A 509 63.82 32.26 -17.61
CA ALA A 509 63.79 31.20 -18.62
C ALA A 509 63.00 29.96 -18.16
N PHE A 510 63.00 29.68 -16.84
CA PHE A 510 62.46 28.43 -16.30
C PHE A 510 61.29 28.62 -15.32
N MET A 511 61.39 29.53 -14.34
CA MET A 511 60.40 29.64 -13.27
C MET A 511 59.06 30.21 -13.76
N LYS A 512 59.09 31.11 -14.74
CA LYS A 512 57.88 31.68 -15.33
C LYS A 512 57.06 30.62 -16.09
N PRO A 513 57.64 29.80 -17.00
CA PRO A 513 56.96 28.64 -17.56
C PRO A 513 56.41 27.66 -16.52
N LEU A 514 57.17 27.36 -15.45
CA LEU A 514 56.72 26.44 -14.39
C LEU A 514 55.50 27.00 -13.64
N LYS A 515 55.54 28.28 -13.22
CA LYS A 515 54.42 28.96 -12.54
C LYS A 515 53.15 28.95 -13.42
N ILE A 516 53.29 29.15 -14.74
CA ILE A 516 52.17 29.08 -15.69
C ILE A 516 51.60 27.66 -15.78
N LEU A 517 52.46 26.65 -15.93
CA LEU A 517 52.06 25.25 -16.00
C LEU A 517 51.33 24.83 -14.71
N MET A 518 51.91 25.14 -13.56
CA MET A 518 51.32 24.81 -12.26
C MET A 518 49.96 25.46 -12.08
N ASN A 519 49.81 26.74 -12.42
CA ASN A 519 48.51 27.41 -12.34
C ASN A 519 47.48 26.79 -13.30
N LYS A 520 47.89 26.40 -14.51
CA LYS A 520 47.04 25.72 -15.49
C LYS A 520 46.55 24.36 -14.98
N GLU A 521 47.45 23.49 -14.54
CA GLU A 521 47.09 22.16 -14.06
C GLU A 521 46.29 22.22 -12.74
N THR A 522 46.63 23.15 -11.84
CA THR A 522 45.85 23.37 -10.60
C THR A 522 44.44 23.88 -10.90
N LYS A 523 44.23 24.65 -11.97
CA LYS A 523 42.90 25.15 -12.35
C LYS A 523 41.93 23.99 -12.64
N LEU A 524 42.40 22.92 -13.28
CA LEU A 524 41.59 21.71 -13.55
C LEU A 524 41.19 21.01 -12.23
N ILE A 525 42.13 20.90 -11.29
CA ILE A 525 41.89 20.32 -9.97
C ILE A 525 40.92 21.18 -9.14
N ARG A 526 41.03 22.50 -9.24
CA ARG A 526 40.11 23.45 -8.60
C ARG A 526 38.69 23.31 -9.14
N GLN A 527 38.52 23.11 -10.45
CA GLN A 527 37.21 22.84 -11.06
C GLN A 527 36.60 21.53 -10.53
N LYS A 528 37.41 20.46 -10.43
CA LYS A 528 36.99 19.19 -9.82
C LYS A 528 36.59 19.33 -8.34
N LEU A 529 37.36 20.09 -7.55
CA LEU A 529 37.02 20.39 -6.15
C LEU A 529 35.78 21.25 -6.01
N ASN A 530 35.50 22.17 -6.94
CA ASN A 530 34.31 23.02 -6.89
C ASN A 530 33.01 22.19 -6.83
N LEU A 531 32.94 21.10 -7.59
CA LEU A 531 31.81 20.17 -7.58
C LEU A 531 31.63 19.52 -6.19
N ALA A 532 32.71 18.97 -5.64
CA ALA A 532 32.70 18.27 -4.35
C ALA A 532 32.48 19.22 -3.15
N LEU A 533 32.98 20.45 -3.22
CA LEU A 533 32.76 21.48 -2.20
C LEU A 533 31.31 21.94 -2.21
N SER A 534 30.70 22.13 -3.40
CA SER A 534 29.28 22.49 -3.51
C SER A 534 28.38 21.39 -2.93
N LEU A 535 28.73 20.12 -3.16
CA LEU A 535 28.11 18.98 -2.50
C LEU A 535 28.26 19.07 -0.96
N ASN A 536 29.47 19.33 -0.45
CA ASN A 536 29.71 19.46 0.99
C ASN A 536 28.85 20.58 1.61
N GLU A 537 28.70 21.71 0.93
CA GLU A 537 27.82 22.81 1.37
C GLU A 537 26.35 22.39 1.45
N ASN A 538 25.86 21.64 0.46
CA ASN A 538 24.52 21.05 0.49
C ASN A 538 24.36 20.10 1.69
N LEU A 539 25.29 19.17 1.88
CA LEU A 539 25.25 18.20 2.99
C LEU A 539 25.39 18.87 4.38
N SER A 540 26.08 20.01 4.47
CA SER A 540 26.23 20.78 5.72
C SER A 540 24.88 21.21 6.30
N LYS A 541 23.88 21.48 5.45
CA LYS A 541 22.51 21.83 5.90
C LYS A 541 21.76 20.65 6.51
N LEU A 542 22.22 19.42 6.27
CA LEU A 542 21.76 18.22 6.96
C LEU A 542 22.57 17.91 8.24
N GLY A 543 23.59 18.72 8.55
CA GLY A 543 24.47 18.55 9.72
C GLY A 543 25.68 17.66 9.48
N PHE A 544 26.11 17.48 8.23
CA PHE A 544 27.21 16.59 7.85
C PHE A 544 28.30 17.30 7.04
N CYS A 545 29.54 16.81 7.13
CA CYS A 545 30.69 17.33 6.38
C CYS A 545 31.53 16.17 5.85
N LEU A 546 32.07 16.31 4.63
CA LEU A 546 32.97 15.32 4.03
C LEU A 546 34.38 15.43 4.66
N ASP A 547 35.02 14.29 4.92
CA ASP A 547 36.44 14.27 5.27
C ASP A 547 37.35 14.38 4.04
N ILE A 548 38.66 14.49 4.28
CA ILE A 548 39.66 14.67 3.22
C ILE A 548 39.67 13.48 2.22
N PRO A 549 39.75 12.21 2.66
CA PRO A 549 39.65 11.06 1.75
C PRO A 549 38.40 11.09 0.88
N LEU A 550 37.22 11.28 1.48
CA LEU A 550 35.96 11.27 0.76
C LEU A 550 35.85 12.44 -0.23
N MET A 551 36.28 13.64 0.16
CA MET A 551 36.36 14.80 -0.72
C MET A 551 37.21 14.52 -1.96
N LYS A 552 38.37 13.89 -1.79
CA LYS A 552 39.26 13.53 -2.91
C LYS A 552 38.64 12.50 -3.85
N MET A 553 37.86 11.57 -3.32
CA MET A 553 37.15 10.55 -4.09
C MET A 553 36.02 11.18 -4.91
N VAL A 554 35.10 11.92 -4.28
CA VAL A 554 33.96 12.49 -5.00
C VAL A 554 34.36 13.60 -5.98
N ALA A 555 35.46 14.32 -5.74
CA ALA A 555 35.95 15.36 -6.66
C ALA A 555 36.32 14.82 -8.05
N VAL A 556 36.54 13.51 -8.21
CA VAL A 556 36.87 12.93 -9.51
C VAL A 556 35.65 12.53 -10.33
N TYR A 557 34.46 12.49 -9.72
CA TYR A 557 33.20 12.13 -10.38
C TYR A 557 32.84 13.10 -11.50
N ASP A 558 32.18 12.57 -12.53
CA ASP A 558 31.49 13.40 -13.51
C ASP A 558 30.14 13.89 -12.96
N ASN A 559 29.45 14.75 -13.72
CA ASN A 559 28.17 15.31 -13.29
C ASN A 559 27.08 14.25 -13.06
N TYR A 560 27.10 13.16 -13.83
CA TYR A 560 26.13 12.08 -13.67
C TYR A 560 26.39 11.32 -12.36
N GLU A 561 27.62 10.87 -12.16
CA GLU A 561 28.05 10.16 -10.95
C GLU A 561 27.85 11.00 -9.68
N MET A 562 28.14 12.30 -9.77
CA MET A 562 27.96 13.24 -8.68
C MET A 562 26.49 13.40 -8.30
N GLU A 563 25.59 13.49 -9.29
CA GLU A 563 24.15 13.56 -9.02
C GLU A 563 23.62 12.25 -8.42
N GLU A 564 24.03 11.09 -8.93
CA GLU A 564 23.69 9.78 -8.32
C GLU A 564 24.13 9.68 -6.86
N PHE A 565 25.36 10.11 -6.58
CA PHE A 565 25.93 10.12 -5.25
C PHE A 565 25.16 11.06 -4.32
N TYR A 566 24.88 12.29 -4.79
CA TYR A 566 24.11 13.27 -4.02
C TYR A 566 22.73 12.73 -3.65
N GLN A 567 22.01 12.13 -4.60
CA GLN A 567 20.67 11.58 -4.37
C GLN A 567 20.68 10.35 -3.44
N LEU A 568 21.72 9.52 -3.50
CA LEU A 568 21.92 8.44 -2.52
C LEU A 568 22.14 9.02 -1.10
N MET A 569 23.00 10.04 -0.99
CA MET A 569 23.34 10.67 0.29
C MET A 569 22.16 11.41 0.89
N LEU A 570 21.39 12.15 0.09
CA LEU A 570 20.15 12.80 0.54
C LEU A 570 19.20 11.79 1.17
N ARG A 571 18.91 10.68 0.46
CA ARG A 571 18.03 9.62 0.97
C ARG A 571 18.54 9.04 2.28
N ALA A 572 19.85 8.77 2.38
CA ALA A 572 20.44 8.19 3.58
C ALA A 572 20.42 9.17 4.78
N LEU A 573 20.85 10.41 4.59
CA LEU A 573 20.96 11.39 5.67
C LEU A 573 19.60 11.93 6.13
N GLN A 574 18.64 12.07 5.23
CA GLN A 574 17.25 12.39 5.62
C GLN A 574 16.64 11.28 6.48
N LYS A 575 16.87 10.01 6.11
CA LYS A 575 16.44 8.88 6.95
C LYS A 575 17.12 8.90 8.32
N LEU A 576 18.43 9.13 8.37
CA LEU A 576 19.19 9.20 9.63
C LEU A 576 18.71 10.33 10.54
N THR A 577 18.33 11.48 9.97
CA THR A 577 17.76 12.62 10.70
C THR A 577 16.27 12.45 11.01
N ASN A 578 15.67 11.30 10.68
CA ASN A 578 14.24 11.00 10.78
C ASN A 578 13.35 12.06 10.10
N TYR A 579 13.82 12.64 8.99
CA TYR A 579 13.13 13.68 8.22
C TYR A 579 12.74 14.92 9.05
N LYS A 580 13.46 15.20 10.15
CA LYS A 580 13.14 16.31 11.07
C LYS A 580 13.73 17.65 10.64
N ILE A 581 14.72 17.65 9.74
CA ILE A 581 15.40 18.85 9.27
C ILE A 581 14.66 19.37 8.04
N GLU A 582 14.23 20.64 8.09
CA GLU A 582 13.74 21.33 6.90
C GLU A 582 14.93 21.59 5.97
N TYR A 583 15.07 20.76 4.94
CA TYR A 583 16.22 20.79 4.04
C TYR A 583 16.04 21.85 2.94
N LYS A 584 16.83 22.92 3.02
CA LYS A 584 16.97 23.95 1.98
C LYS A 584 18.44 24.02 1.54
N PRO A 585 18.82 23.32 0.46
CA PRO A 585 20.21 23.34 -0.02
C PRO A 585 20.61 24.75 -0.49
N PRO A 586 21.86 25.19 -0.25
CA PRO A 586 22.40 26.40 -0.86
C PRO A 586 22.41 26.34 -2.39
N TYR A 587 22.61 25.15 -2.95
CA TYR A 587 22.65 24.88 -4.38
C TYR A 587 21.51 23.92 -4.77
N PRO A 588 20.28 24.42 -4.99
CA PRO A 588 19.10 23.58 -5.22
C PRO A 588 19.09 22.82 -6.56
N ASP A 589 19.71 23.34 -7.62
CA ASP A 589 19.85 22.63 -8.91
C ASP A 589 21.23 21.97 -9.07
N PHE A 590 21.83 21.54 -7.97
CA PHE A 590 23.07 20.76 -8.00
C PHE A 590 22.92 19.51 -8.91
N PRO A 591 23.93 19.13 -9.72
CA PRO A 591 25.27 19.71 -9.86
C PRO A 591 25.36 20.83 -10.93
N ARG A 592 24.23 21.34 -11.43
CA ARG A 592 24.21 22.46 -12.39
C ARG A 592 24.38 23.82 -11.70
N ASP A 593 23.91 23.92 -10.46
CA ASP A 593 24.15 25.05 -9.56
C ASP A 593 25.30 24.74 -8.59
N LEU A 594 26.30 25.61 -8.55
CA LEU A 594 27.59 25.38 -7.90
C LEU A 594 28.14 26.65 -7.24
N ILE A 595 29.14 26.50 -6.37
CA ILE A 595 29.94 27.62 -5.85
C ILE A 595 30.53 28.41 -7.04
N PRO A 596 30.45 29.75 -7.06
CA PRO A 596 31.14 30.56 -8.06
C PRO A 596 32.63 30.22 -8.15
N ILE A 597 33.16 30.03 -9.36
CA ILE A 597 34.49 29.43 -9.56
C ILE A 597 35.62 30.21 -8.88
N ASP A 598 35.50 31.53 -8.81
CA ASP A 598 36.41 32.47 -8.14
C ASP A 598 36.40 32.33 -6.62
N LEU A 599 35.27 31.90 -6.04
CA LEU A 599 35.12 31.64 -4.60
C LEU A 599 35.57 30.24 -4.17
N THR A 600 35.84 29.32 -5.10
CA THR A 600 36.20 27.92 -4.79
C THR A 600 37.31 27.80 -3.76
N TYR A 601 38.37 28.58 -3.89
CA TYR A 601 39.51 28.51 -2.96
C TYR A 601 39.13 29.00 -1.55
N LYS A 602 38.23 29.99 -1.45
CA LYS A 602 37.71 30.45 -0.17
C LYS A 602 36.93 29.33 0.53
N TYR A 603 36.01 28.67 -0.18
CA TYR A 603 35.23 27.54 0.36
C TYR A 603 36.11 26.33 0.70
N TYR A 604 37.15 26.06 -0.10
CA TYR A 604 38.17 25.08 0.24
C TYR A 604 38.83 25.36 1.60
N CYS A 605 39.26 26.60 1.84
CA CYS A 605 39.84 27.00 3.12
C CYS A 605 38.82 26.91 4.28
N GLN A 606 37.56 27.28 4.04
CA GLN A 606 36.48 27.16 5.04
C GLN A 606 36.23 25.71 5.44
N TRP A 607 36.19 24.80 4.47
CA TRP A 607 36.04 23.38 4.70
C TRP A 607 37.22 22.81 5.51
N LEU A 608 38.46 23.12 5.15
CA LEU A 608 39.64 22.70 5.92
C LEU A 608 39.64 23.26 7.35
N TYR A 609 39.29 24.53 7.52
CA TYR A 609 39.14 25.14 8.84
C TYR A 609 38.05 24.43 9.67
N SER A 610 36.94 24.03 9.04
CA SER A 610 35.88 23.27 9.71
C SER A 610 36.38 21.90 10.20
N LEU A 611 37.21 21.21 9.42
CA LEU A 611 37.84 19.96 9.85
C LEU A 611 38.83 20.19 11.00
N GLU A 612 39.62 21.26 10.95
CA GLU A 612 40.56 21.66 12.00
C GLU A 612 39.84 21.92 13.33
N THR A 613 38.74 22.70 13.32
CA THR A 613 37.96 23.01 14.52
C THR A 613 37.28 21.77 15.13
N MET A 614 36.89 20.81 14.28
CA MET A 614 36.38 19.50 14.70
C MET A 614 37.48 18.54 15.20
N LYS A 615 38.75 18.99 15.23
CA LYS A 615 39.93 18.18 15.62
C LYS A 615 40.11 16.93 14.77
N TYR A 616 39.73 17.01 13.48
CA TYR A 616 40.03 15.96 12.51
C TYR A 616 41.54 15.81 12.35
N TYR A 617 42.03 14.57 12.19
CA TYR A 617 43.46 14.17 12.14
C TYR A 617 44.40 15.29 11.63
N PRO A 618 45.03 16.09 12.52
CA PRO A 618 45.67 17.34 12.13
C PRO A 618 46.78 17.17 11.08
N LYS A 619 47.46 16.00 11.08
CA LYS A 619 48.51 15.66 10.12
C LYS A 619 48.02 15.48 8.68
N LEU A 620 46.73 15.29 8.46
CA LEU A 620 46.15 15.11 7.11
C LEU A 620 45.70 16.45 6.49
N ILE A 621 45.53 17.49 7.30
CA ILE A 621 45.10 18.82 6.87
C ILE A 621 46.34 19.53 6.29
N PRO A 622 46.36 19.95 5.01
CA PRO A 622 47.42 20.80 4.51
C PRO A 622 47.45 22.08 5.35
N MET A 623 48.60 22.54 5.85
CA MET A 623 48.66 23.79 6.64
C MET A 623 48.81 25.04 5.77
N SER A 624 49.24 24.87 4.52
CA SER A 624 49.46 25.92 3.52
C SER A 624 48.23 26.82 3.25
N TYR A 625 47.00 26.33 3.47
CA TYR A 625 45.79 27.14 3.27
C TYR A 625 45.68 28.33 4.22
N GLN A 626 46.26 28.25 5.42
CA GLN A 626 46.11 29.29 6.45
C GLN A 626 46.69 30.63 5.97
N ASN A 627 47.85 30.61 5.31
CA ASN A 627 48.55 31.82 4.84
C ASN A 627 47.69 32.72 3.95
N LYS A 628 46.86 32.13 3.08
CA LYS A 628 45.95 32.87 2.21
C LYS A 628 44.54 33.02 2.78
N PHE A 629 44.12 32.14 3.69
CA PHE A 629 42.80 32.23 4.29
C PHE A 629 42.64 33.51 5.14
N GLU A 630 43.69 33.91 5.85
CA GLU A 630 43.69 35.15 6.66
C GLU A 630 43.62 36.43 5.81
N GLN A 631 43.89 36.36 4.51
CA GLN A 631 43.88 37.53 3.61
C GLN A 631 42.45 37.95 3.21
N TYR A 632 41.43 37.14 3.49
CA TYR A 632 40.03 37.47 3.20
C TYR A 632 39.44 38.39 4.28
N LYS A 633 38.83 39.51 3.86
CA LYS A 633 38.28 40.55 4.76
C LYS A 633 37.26 40.04 5.77
N ASP A 634 36.49 39.01 5.41
CA ASP A 634 35.39 38.47 6.22
C ASP A 634 35.76 37.18 6.99
N VAL A 635 37.04 36.79 6.99
CA VAL A 635 37.52 35.54 7.60
C VAL A 635 37.16 35.42 9.08
N GLU A 636 37.24 36.51 9.86
CA GLU A 636 36.91 36.48 11.29
C GLU A 636 35.44 36.15 11.55
N ASN A 637 34.53 36.67 10.72
CA ASN A 637 33.10 36.40 10.84
C ASN A 637 32.82 34.93 10.50
N ILE A 638 33.41 34.44 9.42
CA ILE A 638 33.30 33.02 9.02
C ILE A 638 33.82 32.10 10.13
N LYS A 639 34.98 32.40 10.71
CA LYS A 639 35.55 31.61 11.82
C LYS A 639 34.62 31.60 13.05
N LYS A 640 33.98 32.73 13.37
CA LYS A 640 33.01 32.82 14.48
C LYS A 640 31.76 31.97 14.19
N GLU A 641 31.23 32.02 12.97
CA GLU A 641 30.08 31.22 12.56
C GLU A 641 30.39 29.73 12.65
N LEU A 642 31.50 29.29 12.06
CA LEU A 642 31.89 27.87 12.03
C LEU A 642 32.22 27.29 13.41
N LYS A 643 32.72 28.09 14.35
CA LYS A 643 32.94 27.64 15.74
C LYS A 643 31.66 27.22 16.46
N ASN A 644 30.50 27.74 16.04
CA ASN A 644 29.20 27.44 16.65
C ASN A 644 28.48 26.28 15.96
N VAL A 645 28.99 25.77 14.84
CA VAL A 645 28.38 24.67 14.09
C VAL A 645 28.99 23.34 14.52
N THR A 646 28.14 22.36 14.84
CA THR A 646 28.57 20.99 15.12
C THR A 646 28.15 20.07 13.98
N LEU A 647 29.11 19.65 13.15
CA LEU A 647 28.88 18.74 12.02
C LEU A 647 29.35 17.32 12.37
N LYS A 648 28.73 16.34 11.71
CA LYS A 648 29.18 14.95 11.74
C LYS A 648 30.01 14.65 10.49
N ILE A 649 31.15 13.99 10.70
CA ILE A 649 32.06 13.65 9.61
C ILE A 649 31.55 12.43 8.85
N LEU A 650 31.47 12.57 7.53
CA LEU A 650 31.30 11.49 6.56
C LEU A 650 32.68 11.09 6.04
N SER A 651 32.97 9.80 6.06
CA SER A 651 34.31 9.28 5.75
C SER A 651 34.26 8.06 4.82
N ILE A 652 35.40 7.75 4.21
CA ILE A 652 35.57 6.47 3.51
C ILE A 652 35.75 5.37 4.57
N GLY A 653 35.13 4.23 4.35
CA GLY A 653 35.28 3.02 5.15
C GLY A 653 35.64 1.82 4.29
N ASP A 654 36.37 0.88 4.89
CA ASP A 654 36.73 -0.37 4.24
C ASP A 654 35.51 -1.31 4.18
N THR A 655 35.37 -2.01 3.06
CA THR A 655 34.38 -3.08 2.87
C THR A 655 34.48 -4.14 3.97
N ASP A 656 35.69 -4.48 4.45
CA ASP A 656 35.87 -5.45 5.54
C ASP A 656 35.32 -4.95 6.88
N GLU A 657 35.40 -3.64 7.16
CA GLU A 657 34.77 -3.05 8.33
C GLU A 657 33.24 -3.15 8.25
N PHE A 658 32.67 -2.92 7.06
CA PHE A 658 31.24 -3.12 6.81
C PHE A 658 30.81 -4.58 7.06
N TYR A 659 31.54 -5.56 6.51
CA TYR A 659 31.23 -6.97 6.76
C TYR A 659 31.33 -7.34 8.25
N LYS A 660 32.37 -6.86 8.96
CA LYS A 660 32.51 -7.06 10.42
C LYS A 660 31.33 -6.47 11.19
N MET A 661 30.83 -5.30 10.79
CA MET A 661 29.63 -4.70 11.38
C MET A 661 28.39 -5.60 11.18
N MET A 662 28.18 -6.14 9.98
CA MET A 662 27.04 -7.04 9.71
C MET A 662 27.14 -8.36 10.48
N MET A 663 28.35 -8.92 10.59
CA MET A 663 28.62 -10.11 11.42
C MET A 663 28.34 -9.85 12.91
N SER A 664 28.74 -8.70 13.43
CA SER A 664 28.46 -8.31 14.81
C SER A 664 26.95 -8.16 15.06
N LEU A 665 26.20 -7.63 14.10
CA LEU A 665 24.75 -7.47 14.20
C LEU A 665 24.03 -8.83 14.27
N MET A 666 24.47 -9.79 13.44
CA MET A 666 23.95 -11.16 13.45
C MET A 666 24.27 -11.91 14.76
N SER A 667 25.43 -11.63 15.35
CA SER A 667 25.92 -12.28 16.58
C SER A 667 25.34 -11.69 17.87
N SER A 668 24.48 -10.66 17.77
CA SER A 668 23.94 -9.97 18.93
C SER A 668 23.23 -10.92 19.91
N PRO A 669 23.53 -10.85 21.22
CA PRO A 669 22.83 -11.63 22.24
C PRO A 669 21.39 -11.14 22.46
N GLU A 670 21.08 -9.90 22.07
CA GLU A 670 19.76 -9.29 22.18
C GLU A 670 18.92 -9.52 20.92
N ALA A 671 17.60 -9.45 21.03
CA ALA A 671 16.73 -9.59 19.87
C ALA A 671 16.94 -8.41 18.90
N ILE A 672 17.18 -8.72 17.63
CA ILE A 672 17.44 -7.74 16.57
C ILE A 672 16.20 -6.86 16.33
N SER A 673 16.41 -5.55 16.19
CA SER A 673 15.32 -4.61 15.92
C SER A 673 14.73 -4.79 14.51
N LYS A 674 13.55 -4.24 14.24
CA LYS A 674 12.95 -4.31 12.89
C LYS A 674 13.83 -3.67 11.82
N ASN A 675 14.47 -2.55 12.14
CA ASN A 675 15.35 -1.84 11.21
C ASN A 675 16.63 -2.67 10.94
N ASP A 676 17.25 -3.19 11.99
CA ASP A 676 18.42 -4.05 11.86
C ASP A 676 18.12 -5.32 11.05
N LEU A 677 16.93 -5.91 11.23
CA LEU A 677 16.49 -7.07 10.46
C LEU A 677 16.27 -6.74 8.98
N SER A 678 15.86 -5.50 8.68
CA SER A 678 15.78 -4.99 7.30
C SER A 678 17.18 -4.83 6.71
N ASP A 679 18.13 -4.25 7.44
CA ASP A 679 19.53 -4.10 7.00
C ASP A 679 20.16 -5.48 6.73
N LEU A 680 19.96 -6.44 7.64
CA LEU A 680 20.43 -7.83 7.46
C LEU A 680 19.75 -8.53 6.28
N HIS A 681 18.46 -8.28 6.06
CA HIS A 681 17.78 -8.82 4.89
C HIS A 681 18.37 -8.28 3.59
N SER A 682 18.61 -6.97 3.51
CA SER A 682 19.29 -6.36 2.37
C SER A 682 20.70 -6.92 2.20
N PHE A 683 21.49 -7.01 3.26
CA PHE A 683 22.81 -7.62 3.21
C PHE A 683 22.77 -9.06 2.66
N ILE A 684 21.91 -9.90 3.22
CA ILE A 684 21.73 -11.30 2.77
C ILE A 684 21.19 -11.36 1.34
N LYS A 685 20.37 -10.40 0.89
CA LYS A 685 19.84 -10.34 -0.48
C LYS A 685 20.95 -10.07 -1.50
N TYR A 686 21.75 -9.03 -1.25
CA TYR A 686 22.70 -8.47 -2.22
C TYR A 686 24.12 -9.07 -2.14
N GLU A 687 24.49 -9.75 -1.06
CA GLU A 687 25.80 -10.42 -0.94
C GLU A 687 25.81 -11.81 -1.58
N GLU A 688 26.48 -12.00 -2.72
CA GLU A 688 26.60 -13.32 -3.37
C GLU A 688 27.22 -14.38 -2.44
N ASN A 689 28.31 -14.02 -1.76
CA ASN A 689 29.08 -14.92 -0.87
C ASN A 689 28.58 -14.90 0.57
N ARG A 690 27.27 -14.67 0.77
CA ARG A 690 26.65 -14.44 2.10
C ARG A 690 27.00 -15.47 3.17
N LEU A 691 27.18 -16.73 2.78
CA LEU A 691 27.52 -17.83 3.70
C LEU A 691 28.84 -17.59 4.45
N LYS A 692 29.83 -16.97 3.79
CA LYS A 692 31.13 -16.61 4.39
C LYS A 692 30.98 -15.68 5.60
N TYR A 693 29.92 -14.86 5.60
CA TYR A 693 29.71 -13.81 6.59
C TYR A 693 28.64 -14.15 7.62
N ILE A 694 28.04 -15.35 7.58
CA ILE A 694 27.12 -15.78 8.64
C ILE A 694 27.97 -16.33 9.81
N PRO A 695 27.84 -15.79 11.04
CA PRO A 695 28.62 -16.26 12.19
C PRO A 695 28.42 -17.76 12.46
N GLU A 696 29.49 -18.43 12.92
CA GLU A 696 29.44 -19.85 13.30
C GLU A 696 28.36 -20.10 14.36
N THR A 697 28.30 -19.25 15.38
CA THR A 697 27.31 -19.30 16.46
C THR A 697 26.43 -18.05 16.50
N ILE A 698 25.11 -18.25 16.48
CA ILE A 698 24.12 -17.18 16.75
C ILE A 698 23.47 -17.49 18.10
N THR A 699 23.84 -16.70 19.12
CA THR A 699 23.49 -16.96 20.53
C THR A 699 21.99 -16.80 20.78
N ASN A 700 21.39 -15.73 20.26
CA ASN A 700 19.97 -15.45 20.40
C ASN A 700 19.13 -16.32 19.42
N LYS A 701 18.20 -17.10 19.97
CA LYS A 701 17.38 -18.05 19.20
C LYS A 701 16.34 -17.40 18.28
N GLU A 702 15.90 -16.18 18.60
CA GLU A 702 15.03 -15.42 17.71
C GLU A 702 15.81 -14.89 16.50
N ASN A 703 17.01 -14.36 16.75
CA ASN A 703 17.91 -13.92 15.69
C ASN A 703 18.28 -15.08 14.76
N LEU A 704 18.61 -16.25 15.31
CA LEU A 704 18.89 -17.46 14.53
C LEU A 704 17.75 -17.80 13.56
N ALA A 705 16.51 -17.86 14.06
CA ALA A 705 15.35 -18.16 13.23
C ALA A 705 15.13 -17.12 12.12
N ASN A 706 15.28 -15.83 12.45
CA ASN A 706 15.13 -14.73 11.50
C ASN A 706 16.21 -14.73 10.41
N ILE A 707 17.48 -14.84 10.79
CA ILE A 707 18.63 -14.83 9.88
C ILE A 707 18.57 -16.03 8.94
N ILE A 708 18.30 -17.23 9.48
CA ILE A 708 18.19 -18.45 8.65
C ILE A 708 16.98 -18.38 7.73
N ASN A 709 15.84 -17.84 8.19
CA ASN A 709 14.71 -17.62 7.29
C ASN A 709 15.09 -16.69 6.12
N LYS A 710 15.80 -15.59 6.38
CA LYS A 710 16.28 -14.69 5.32
C LYS A 710 17.28 -15.36 4.40
N LEU A 711 18.21 -16.15 4.92
CA LEU A 711 19.14 -16.95 4.12
C LEU A 711 18.40 -17.91 3.19
N LEU A 712 17.41 -18.62 3.71
CA LEU A 712 16.64 -19.59 2.94
C LEU A 712 15.87 -18.91 1.79
N LEU A 713 15.37 -17.67 1.94
CA LEU A 713 14.72 -16.94 0.83
C LEU A 713 15.60 -16.79 -0.42
N TYR A 714 16.93 -16.88 -0.29
CA TYR A 714 17.88 -16.76 -1.39
C TYR A 714 18.63 -18.07 -1.70
N CYS A 715 18.48 -19.11 -0.86
CA CYS A 715 19.15 -20.40 -1.04
C CYS A 715 18.18 -21.60 -1.05
N MET A 716 16.85 -21.40 -1.12
CA MET A 716 15.87 -22.50 -0.96
C MET A 716 15.94 -23.58 -2.05
N ILE A 717 16.45 -23.26 -3.26
CA ILE A 717 16.58 -24.24 -4.35
C ILE A 717 17.62 -25.30 -3.95
N GLU A 718 18.75 -24.86 -3.40
CA GLU A 718 19.82 -25.70 -2.85
C GLU A 718 20.18 -25.20 -1.44
N PRO A 719 19.38 -25.58 -0.42
CA PRO A 719 19.62 -25.11 0.94
C PRO A 719 20.96 -25.67 1.43
N PRO A 720 21.86 -24.83 1.98
CA PRO A 720 23.18 -25.27 2.44
C PRO A 720 23.04 -26.02 3.77
N LEU A 721 22.53 -27.26 3.70
CA LEU A 721 22.14 -28.07 4.86
C LEU A 721 23.32 -28.33 5.79
N GLU A 722 24.51 -28.61 5.25
CA GLU A 722 25.74 -28.79 6.04
C GLU A 722 26.06 -27.56 6.91
N PHE A 723 25.74 -26.37 6.42
CA PHE A 723 25.93 -25.11 7.14
C PHE A 723 24.82 -24.84 8.17
N ILE A 724 23.57 -25.18 7.84
CA ILE A 724 22.39 -24.85 8.65
C ILE A 724 22.18 -25.86 9.78
N LEU A 725 22.34 -27.16 9.52
CA LEU A 725 22.06 -28.24 10.47
C LEU A 725 22.74 -28.05 11.84
N PRO A 726 24.07 -27.75 11.92
CA PRO A 726 24.77 -27.62 13.20
C PRO A 726 24.24 -26.49 14.10
N LYS A 727 23.53 -25.50 13.52
CA LYS A 727 22.99 -24.35 14.24
C LYS A 727 21.68 -24.69 14.99
N PHE A 728 20.98 -25.76 14.60
CA PHE A 728 19.71 -26.18 15.20
C PHE A 728 19.84 -27.45 16.04
N ASN A 729 20.13 -27.27 17.33
CA ASN A 729 20.25 -28.38 18.28
C ASN A 729 18.96 -28.67 19.08
N ASN A 730 17.94 -27.80 18.97
CA ASN A 730 16.70 -27.87 19.74
C ASN A 730 15.46 -27.76 18.82
N VAL A 731 14.49 -28.65 19.02
CA VAL A 731 13.25 -28.69 18.21
C VAL A 731 12.42 -27.41 18.28
N ASN A 732 12.45 -26.68 19.40
CA ASN A 732 11.74 -25.42 19.56
C ASN A 732 12.38 -24.28 18.76
N ASP A 733 13.68 -24.34 18.47
CA ASP A 733 14.33 -23.39 17.57
C ASP A 733 13.92 -23.64 16.12
N VAL A 734 13.75 -24.91 15.73
CA VAL A 734 13.14 -25.26 14.44
C VAL A 734 11.68 -24.79 14.37
N LEU A 735 10.95 -24.87 15.48
CA LEU A 735 9.59 -24.33 15.55
C LEU A 735 9.56 -22.80 15.41
N ARG A 736 10.55 -22.08 15.95
CA ARG A 736 10.72 -20.63 15.72
C ARG A 736 10.99 -20.33 14.25
N LEU A 737 11.86 -21.10 13.59
CA LEU A 737 12.08 -20.97 12.15
C LEU A 737 10.76 -21.14 11.36
N ALA A 738 9.99 -22.19 11.68
CA ALA A 738 8.69 -22.42 11.05
C ALA A 738 7.67 -21.29 11.29
N LEU A 739 7.73 -20.61 12.44
CA LEU A 739 6.91 -19.43 12.75
C LEU A 739 7.25 -18.27 11.81
N VAL A 740 8.54 -17.94 11.70
CA VAL A 740 9.03 -16.84 10.86
C VAL A 740 8.79 -17.14 9.37
N MET A 741 9.00 -18.38 8.92
CA MET A 741 8.66 -18.83 7.56
C MET A 741 7.17 -18.67 7.22
N SER A 742 6.31 -18.63 8.26
CA SER A 742 4.86 -18.44 8.13
C SER A 742 4.43 -16.98 8.33
N GLY A 743 5.36 -16.03 8.43
CA GLY A 743 5.08 -14.60 8.62
C GLY A 743 4.79 -14.17 10.06
N ASN A 744 5.01 -15.04 11.05
CA ASN A 744 4.87 -14.70 12.49
C ASN A 744 6.22 -14.27 13.09
N GLN A 745 6.23 -13.79 14.34
CA GLN A 745 7.47 -13.45 15.05
C GLN A 745 8.08 -14.68 15.73
N ALA A 746 9.42 -14.76 15.80
CA ALA A 746 10.10 -15.84 16.52
C ALA A 746 9.74 -15.88 18.03
N SER A 747 9.44 -14.72 18.61
CA SER A 747 8.95 -14.57 19.99
C SER A 747 7.51 -15.05 20.21
N ASP A 748 6.78 -15.45 19.15
CA ASP A 748 5.43 -16.00 19.27
C ASP A 748 5.40 -17.46 19.72
N LEU A 749 6.56 -18.07 20.01
CA LEU A 749 6.66 -19.41 20.58
C LEU A 749 5.77 -19.53 21.85
N GLY A 750 4.86 -20.49 21.83
CA GLY A 750 3.86 -20.70 22.89
C GLY A 750 2.56 -19.91 22.75
N LYS A 751 2.43 -18.99 21.79
CA LYS A 751 1.17 -18.28 21.49
C LYS A 751 0.31 -19.07 20.49
N SER A 752 -0.99 -18.78 20.46
CA SER A 752 -1.91 -19.41 19.48
C SER A 752 -1.79 -18.73 18.11
N VAL A 753 -0.92 -19.27 17.25
CA VAL A 753 -0.67 -18.77 15.89
C VAL A 753 -1.05 -19.80 14.82
N LYS A 754 -1.07 -19.38 13.55
CA LYS A 754 -1.31 -20.22 12.37
C LYS A 754 -0.03 -20.34 11.55
N TYR A 755 0.21 -21.53 11.01
CA TYR A 755 1.29 -21.81 10.06
C TYR A 755 0.77 -21.75 8.63
N LYS A 756 1.63 -21.37 7.68
CA LYS A 756 1.34 -21.49 6.26
C LYS A 756 1.33 -22.96 5.82
N SER A 757 0.83 -23.23 4.62
CA SER A 757 1.09 -24.51 3.97
C SER A 757 2.51 -24.51 3.43
N PHE A 758 3.36 -25.41 3.94
CA PHE A 758 4.77 -25.51 3.53
C PHE A 758 4.91 -26.22 2.17
N LYS A 759 5.81 -25.71 1.31
CA LYS A 759 6.25 -26.40 0.07
C LYS A 759 6.92 -27.74 0.43
N ASN A 760 7.00 -28.68 -0.52
CA ASN A 760 7.61 -29.99 -0.25
C ASN A 760 9.10 -29.89 0.14
N SER A 761 9.85 -28.97 -0.45
CA SER A 761 11.23 -28.66 -0.06
C SER A 761 11.32 -28.14 1.38
N GLU A 762 10.46 -27.18 1.75
CA GLU A 762 10.37 -26.65 3.13
C GLU A 762 10.03 -27.73 4.15
N ARG A 763 9.11 -28.66 3.82
CA ARG A 763 8.78 -29.80 4.69
C ARG A 763 9.98 -30.71 4.91
N ARG A 764 10.73 -31.04 3.84
CA ARG A 764 11.94 -31.87 3.92
C ARG A 764 12.99 -31.21 4.81
N LEU A 765 13.29 -29.93 4.58
CA LEU A 765 14.22 -29.13 5.39
C LEU A 765 13.82 -29.14 6.87
N LEU A 766 12.57 -28.79 7.19
CA LEU A 766 12.11 -28.74 8.57
C LEU A 766 12.18 -30.13 9.25
N MET A 767 11.80 -31.20 8.56
CA MET A 767 11.92 -32.56 9.10
C MET A 767 13.37 -33.00 9.33
N GLU A 768 14.28 -32.60 8.45
CA GLU A 768 15.71 -32.88 8.60
C GLU A 768 16.35 -32.12 9.77
N LEU A 769 16.03 -30.83 9.91
CA LEU A 769 16.42 -30.03 11.08
C LEU A 769 15.89 -30.64 12.39
N LEU A 770 14.64 -31.11 12.41
CA LEU A 770 14.07 -31.78 13.58
C LEU A 770 14.76 -33.10 13.89
N ASN A 771 15.16 -33.86 12.86
CA ASN A 771 15.83 -35.14 13.05
C ASN A 771 17.22 -34.93 13.68
N HIS A 772 17.93 -33.85 13.31
CA HIS A 772 19.23 -33.49 13.87
C HIS A 772 19.17 -33.07 15.35
N CYS A 773 18.01 -32.58 15.82
CA CYS A 773 17.86 -32.13 17.20
C CYS A 773 17.91 -33.29 18.21
N LYS A 774 18.49 -33.02 19.40
CA LYS A 774 18.54 -33.95 20.53
C LYS A 774 17.39 -33.67 21.52
N ASN A 775 17.07 -34.62 22.40
CA ASN A 775 16.05 -34.49 23.46
C ASN A 775 14.66 -34.03 22.98
N ARG A 776 14.25 -34.47 21.79
CA ARG A 776 13.08 -33.97 21.05
C ARG A 776 11.77 -34.08 21.84
N TYR A 777 11.52 -35.24 22.46
CA TYR A 777 10.23 -35.55 23.09
C TYR A 777 9.86 -34.59 24.23
N GLU A 778 10.80 -34.28 25.13
CA GLU A 778 10.56 -33.38 26.27
C GLU A 778 10.21 -31.96 25.79
N ASP A 779 10.93 -31.45 24.79
CA ASP A 779 10.71 -30.14 24.22
C ASP A 779 9.42 -30.05 23.38
N ILE A 780 9.04 -31.12 22.69
CA ILE A 780 7.76 -31.22 21.98
C ILE A 780 6.58 -31.10 22.95
N LEU A 781 6.66 -31.78 24.11
CA LEU A 781 5.59 -31.77 25.10
C LEU A 781 5.35 -30.37 25.70
N LYS A 782 6.39 -29.54 25.83
CA LYS A 782 6.30 -28.17 26.36
C LYS A 782 5.31 -27.29 25.59
N TYR A 783 5.24 -27.44 24.26
CA TYR A 783 4.35 -26.67 23.39
C TYR A 783 3.39 -27.55 22.58
N LYS A 784 2.87 -28.62 23.20
CA LYS A 784 2.05 -29.66 22.56
C LYS A 784 1.00 -29.16 21.55
N ASN A 785 0.22 -28.13 21.91
CA ASN A 785 -0.83 -27.61 21.03
C ASN A 785 -0.27 -26.93 19.77
N MET A 786 0.88 -26.26 19.89
CA MET A 786 1.56 -25.63 18.76
C MET A 786 2.18 -26.68 17.85
N TRP A 787 2.82 -27.71 18.43
CA TRP A 787 3.33 -28.87 17.68
C TRP A 787 2.23 -29.61 16.91
N SER A 788 1.04 -29.78 17.50
CA SER A 788 -0.12 -30.36 16.79
C SER A 788 -0.45 -29.57 15.52
N ARG A 789 -0.55 -28.24 15.62
CA ARG A 789 -0.85 -27.36 14.46
C ARG A 789 0.29 -27.33 13.44
N PHE A 790 1.52 -27.43 13.89
CA PHE A 790 2.67 -27.55 12.99
C PHE A 790 2.63 -28.88 12.23
N CYS A 791 2.35 -30.00 12.92
CA CYS A 791 2.22 -31.32 12.30
C CYS A 791 1.07 -31.41 11.29
N GLU A 792 -0.02 -30.66 11.50
CA GLU A 792 -1.11 -30.52 10.51
C GLU A 792 -0.63 -29.96 9.17
N ARG A 793 0.45 -29.16 9.14
CA ARG A 793 1.00 -28.55 7.91
C ARG A 793 2.20 -29.31 7.33
N ILE A 794 2.98 -29.95 8.18
CA ILE A 794 4.15 -30.75 7.78
C ILE A 794 3.76 -32.14 7.29
N HIS A 795 2.70 -32.72 7.84
CA HIS A 795 2.31 -34.12 7.63
C HIS A 795 3.45 -35.12 7.92
N PRO A 796 3.96 -35.22 9.16
CA PRO A 796 5.12 -36.05 9.52
C PRO A 796 5.02 -37.50 9.06
N SER A 797 3.82 -38.09 9.01
CA SER A 797 3.62 -39.48 8.57
C SER A 797 4.15 -39.77 7.16
N LYS A 798 4.24 -38.76 6.27
CA LYS A 798 4.84 -38.91 4.93
C LYS A 798 6.35 -39.16 4.97
N PHE A 799 7.00 -38.89 6.10
CA PHE A 799 8.44 -39.04 6.29
C PHE A 799 8.78 -40.23 7.20
N LYS A 800 7.80 -41.09 7.52
CA LYS A 800 7.99 -42.19 8.48
C LYS A 800 9.06 -43.18 8.03
N ASP A 801 9.13 -43.48 6.74
CA ASP A 801 10.12 -44.41 6.19
C ASP A 801 11.56 -43.85 6.31
N ARG A 802 11.70 -42.52 6.32
CA ARG A 802 12.99 -41.85 6.42
C ARG A 802 13.40 -41.52 7.85
N TYR A 803 12.45 -41.09 8.69
CA TYR A 803 12.68 -40.62 10.05
C TYR A 803 11.67 -41.27 11.04
N PRO A 804 11.71 -42.60 11.21
CA PRO A 804 10.69 -43.31 12.00
C PRO A 804 10.62 -42.83 13.45
N ASP A 805 11.76 -42.65 14.11
CA ASP A 805 11.83 -42.22 15.51
C ASP A 805 11.32 -40.79 15.72
N LEU A 806 11.70 -39.87 14.84
CA LEU A 806 11.20 -38.49 14.89
C LEU A 806 9.68 -38.42 14.70
N VAL A 807 9.14 -39.18 13.74
CA VAL A 807 7.69 -39.21 13.50
C VAL A 807 6.96 -39.77 14.72
N ASN A 808 7.52 -40.79 15.37
CA ASN A 808 6.98 -41.32 16.61
C ASN A 808 7.03 -40.28 17.75
N ASP A 809 8.14 -39.53 17.88
CA ASP A 809 8.26 -38.43 18.86
C ASP A 809 7.19 -37.34 18.64
N LEU A 810 6.96 -36.95 17.38
CA LEU A 810 5.97 -35.92 16.99
C LEU A 810 4.52 -36.39 17.19
N GLN A 811 4.22 -37.64 16.89
CA GLN A 811 2.88 -38.21 17.10
C GLN A 811 2.62 -38.50 18.58
N GLY A 812 3.66 -38.79 19.36
CA GLY A 812 3.52 -39.22 20.74
C GLY A 812 2.62 -40.45 20.85
N SER A 813 1.76 -40.51 21.87
CA SER A 813 0.82 -41.61 22.00
C SER A 813 -0.27 -41.65 20.92
N TYR A 814 -0.39 -40.62 20.07
CA TYR A 814 -1.27 -40.68 18.92
C TYR A 814 -0.83 -41.73 17.90
N TYR A 815 0.45 -42.16 17.93
CA TYR A 815 0.98 -43.22 17.07
C TYR A 815 0.09 -44.47 17.07
N PHE A 816 -0.26 -44.97 18.27
CA PHE A 816 -1.13 -46.14 18.42
C PHE A 816 -2.59 -45.76 18.72
N LEU A 817 -2.84 -44.66 19.45
CA LEU A 817 -4.21 -44.21 19.75
C LEU A 817 -4.97 -43.68 18.52
N GLY A 818 -4.24 -43.29 17.47
CA GLY A 818 -4.73 -42.73 16.23
C GLY A 818 -4.84 -43.74 15.08
N SER A 819 -4.47 -45.00 15.30
CA SER A 819 -4.69 -46.06 14.29
C SER A 819 -6.18 -46.13 13.92
N PRO A 820 -6.54 -46.47 12.67
CA PRO A 820 -7.93 -46.47 12.22
C PRO A 820 -8.87 -47.24 13.16
N GLU A 821 -8.45 -48.43 13.60
CA GLU A 821 -9.18 -49.30 14.54
C GLU A 821 -9.39 -48.62 15.91
N ASN A 822 -8.30 -48.17 16.55
CA ASN A 822 -8.37 -47.57 17.89
C ASN A 822 -9.09 -46.23 17.88
N LYS A 823 -8.95 -45.45 16.80
CA LYS A 823 -9.61 -44.15 16.64
C LYS A 823 -11.12 -44.31 16.53
N LYS A 824 -11.61 -45.30 15.77
CA LYS A 824 -13.04 -45.62 15.64
C LYS A 824 -13.65 -45.94 17.01
N VAL A 825 -13.08 -46.92 17.70
CA VAL A 825 -13.51 -47.37 19.04
C VAL A 825 -13.54 -46.21 20.05
N ARG A 826 -12.48 -45.40 20.10
CA ARG A 826 -12.40 -44.24 21.01
C ARG A 826 -13.43 -43.16 20.71
N ASN A 827 -13.72 -42.91 19.43
CA ASN A 827 -14.70 -41.91 19.02
C ASN A 827 -16.13 -42.36 19.33
N GLU A 828 -16.45 -43.64 19.06
CA GLU A 828 -17.73 -44.26 19.39
C GLU A 828 -17.96 -44.22 20.92
N TYR A 829 -17.01 -44.73 21.70
CA TYR A 829 -17.07 -44.72 23.17
C TYR A 829 -17.28 -43.31 23.73
N ARG A 830 -16.50 -42.33 23.25
CA ARG A 830 -16.61 -40.93 23.70
C ARG A 830 -17.96 -40.31 23.29
N PHE A 831 -18.50 -40.69 22.14
CA PHE A 831 -19.79 -40.19 21.69
C PHE A 831 -20.92 -40.64 22.62
N TYR A 832 -20.93 -41.91 23.05
CA TYR A 832 -21.92 -42.38 24.02
C TYR A 832 -21.80 -41.67 25.37
N LEU A 833 -20.58 -41.41 25.86
CA LEU A 833 -20.39 -40.63 27.09
C LEU A 833 -20.96 -39.21 26.99
N ILE A 834 -20.86 -38.57 25.82
CA ILE A 834 -21.47 -37.25 25.59
C ILE A 834 -23.00 -37.34 25.64
N LEU A 835 -23.60 -38.40 25.08
CA LEU A 835 -25.04 -38.61 25.17
C LEU A 835 -25.50 -38.86 26.61
N PHE A 836 -24.71 -39.58 27.42
CA PHE A 836 -24.99 -39.80 28.84
C PHE A 836 -24.92 -38.51 29.65
N GLU A 837 -23.92 -37.66 29.37
CA GLU A 837 -23.80 -36.34 29.99
C GLU A 837 -25.00 -35.44 29.62
N LEU A 838 -25.46 -35.50 28.37
CA LEU A 838 -26.66 -34.79 27.94
C LEU A 838 -27.93 -35.30 28.63
N ASP A 839 -28.10 -36.62 28.75
CA ASP A 839 -29.21 -37.21 29.49
C ASP A 839 -29.20 -36.82 30.98
N ASN A 840 -28.02 -36.79 31.63
CA ASN A 840 -27.89 -36.27 32.99
C ASN A 840 -28.38 -34.82 33.08
N ARG A 841 -27.98 -33.94 32.14
CA ARG A 841 -28.43 -32.54 32.10
C ARG A 841 -29.96 -32.43 31.99
N PHE A 842 -30.58 -33.28 31.17
CA PHE A 842 -32.04 -33.31 31.04
C PHE A 842 -32.73 -33.79 32.32
N LYS A 843 -32.19 -34.80 33.00
CA LYS A 843 -32.70 -35.27 34.30
C LYS A 843 -32.57 -34.21 35.38
N GLU A 844 -31.39 -33.61 35.54
CA GLU A 844 -31.16 -32.52 36.49
C GLU A 844 -32.09 -31.33 36.25
N TYR A 845 -32.42 -31.04 34.99
CA TYR A 845 -33.37 -30.00 34.65
C TYR A 845 -34.81 -30.39 35.06
N LYS A 846 -35.26 -31.62 34.79
CA LYS A 846 -36.57 -32.12 35.27
C LYS A 846 -36.68 -32.04 36.78
N ASP A 847 -35.67 -32.48 37.52
CA ASP A 847 -35.64 -32.45 38.98
C ASP A 847 -35.71 -31.01 39.52
N LYS A 848 -35.03 -30.07 38.86
CA LYS A 848 -35.12 -28.64 39.19
C LYS A 848 -36.52 -28.08 38.99
N VAL A 849 -37.23 -28.50 37.94
CA VAL A 849 -38.62 -28.08 37.69
C VAL A 849 -39.55 -28.63 38.77
N VAL A 850 -39.44 -29.92 39.10
CA VAL A 850 -40.24 -30.55 40.17
C VAL A 850 -40.05 -29.80 41.49
N LYS A 851 -38.79 -29.61 41.90
CA LYS A 851 -38.46 -28.89 43.14
C LYS A 851 -39.00 -27.46 43.13
N TYR A 852 -38.84 -26.75 42.01
CA TYR A 852 -39.36 -25.38 41.87
C TYR A 852 -40.89 -25.33 42.05
N ILE A 853 -41.62 -26.30 41.51
CA ILE A 853 -43.07 -26.37 41.62
C ILE A 853 -43.51 -26.71 43.04
N GLU A 854 -42.82 -27.62 43.73
CA GLU A 854 -43.06 -27.90 45.15
C GLU A 854 -42.85 -26.67 46.04
N ASP A 855 -41.75 -25.95 45.83
CA ASP A 855 -41.44 -24.71 46.57
C ASP A 855 -42.47 -23.61 46.27
N LEU A 856 -42.87 -23.47 45.00
CA LEU A 856 -43.91 -22.53 44.58
C LEU A 856 -45.25 -22.82 45.28
N LYS A 857 -45.66 -24.11 45.35
CA LYS A 857 -46.90 -24.51 46.03
C LYS A 857 -46.87 -24.19 47.51
N LYS A 858 -45.74 -24.42 48.19
CA LYS A 858 -45.56 -24.05 49.60
C LYS A 858 -45.71 -22.54 49.78
N LYS A 859 -45.04 -21.74 48.93
CA LYS A 859 -45.11 -20.27 48.95
C LYS A 859 -46.54 -19.76 48.75
N ARG A 860 -47.27 -20.29 47.77
CA ARG A 860 -48.68 -19.92 47.51
C ARG A 860 -49.61 -20.24 48.69
N LYS A 861 -49.45 -21.40 49.34
CA LYS A 861 -50.23 -21.77 50.55
C LYS A 861 -49.94 -20.83 51.72
N GLU A 862 -48.68 -20.45 51.91
CA GLU A 862 -48.27 -19.55 52.98
C GLU A 862 -48.77 -18.11 52.74
N GLU A 863 -48.76 -17.65 51.49
CA GLU A 863 -49.34 -16.36 51.08
C GLU A 863 -50.85 -16.30 51.33
N LYS A 864 -51.60 -17.36 50.96
CA LYS A 864 -53.04 -17.48 51.26
C LYS A 864 -53.33 -17.39 52.77
N ARG A 865 -52.52 -18.06 53.60
CA ARG A 865 -52.66 -18.02 55.07
C ARG A 865 -52.43 -16.61 55.63
N LYS A 866 -51.36 -15.94 55.17
CA LYS A 866 -51.02 -14.56 55.57
C LYS A 866 -52.06 -13.53 55.13
N GLU A 867 -52.72 -13.74 53.99
CA GLU A 867 -53.79 -12.87 53.50
C GLU A 867 -55.07 -13.01 54.32
N GLN A 868 -55.44 -14.25 54.68
CA GLN A 868 -56.56 -14.52 55.58
C GLN A 868 -56.33 -13.97 57.00
N GLU A 869 -55.08 -13.96 57.48
CA GLU A 869 -54.69 -13.33 58.75
C GLU A 869 -54.77 -11.78 58.67
N LYS A 870 -54.34 -11.17 57.57
CA LYS A 870 -54.41 -9.71 57.35
C LYS A 870 -55.82 -9.16 57.13
N GLU A 871 -56.70 -9.90 56.44
CA GLU A 871 -58.10 -9.51 56.28
C GLU A 871 -58.87 -9.57 57.62
N LYS A 872 -58.42 -10.40 58.58
CA LYS A 872 -58.93 -10.41 59.95
C LYS A 872 -58.41 -9.23 60.80
N GLU A 873 -57.20 -8.75 60.56
CA GLU A 873 -56.62 -7.59 61.26
C GLU A 873 -57.13 -6.24 60.72
N GLN A 874 -57.38 -6.11 59.41
CA GLN A 874 -57.87 -4.86 58.80
C GLN A 874 -59.32 -4.51 59.18
N ASN A 875 -60.12 -5.47 59.66
CA ASN A 875 -61.47 -5.22 60.18
C ASN A 875 -61.49 -4.69 61.63
N LYS A 876 -60.33 -4.45 62.28
CA LYS A 876 -60.23 -4.02 63.69
C LYS A 876 -59.58 -2.65 63.96
N SER A 877 -59.13 -1.90 62.96
CA SER A 877 -58.52 -0.57 63.20
C SER A 877 -58.98 0.50 62.21
N ASN A 878 -60.04 1.23 62.60
CA ASN A 878 -60.33 2.57 62.10
C ASN A 878 -59.94 3.58 63.20
N SER A 879 -58.79 4.25 63.06
CA SER A 879 -58.62 5.68 63.43
C SER A 879 -57.20 6.19 63.11
N ASN A 880 -57.18 7.43 62.58
CA ASN A 880 -56.17 8.49 62.52
C ASN A 880 -54.67 8.15 62.63
N ASP A 881 -53.86 8.52 61.62
CA ASP A 881 -53.02 9.74 61.69
C ASP A 881 -52.22 10.01 60.40
N ASN A 882 -51.88 11.29 60.20
CA ASN A 882 -51.22 11.90 59.03
C ASN A 882 -49.71 11.60 58.92
N ASN A 883 -49.25 11.06 57.76
CA ASN A 883 -47.90 11.30 57.21
C ASN A 883 -47.73 10.69 55.80
N ASP A 884 -47.99 11.49 54.76
CA ASP A 884 -48.17 10.98 53.38
C ASP A 884 -46.88 10.68 52.60
N LEU A 885 -45.75 11.33 52.89
CA LEU A 885 -44.53 11.20 52.06
C LEU A 885 -43.68 9.95 52.37
N VAL A 886 -43.67 9.46 53.63
CA VAL A 886 -42.97 8.22 54.00
C VAL A 886 -43.79 6.99 53.59
N ARG A 887 -45.12 7.07 53.70
CA ARG A 887 -46.04 6.04 53.18
C ARG A 887 -45.99 5.93 51.66
N LEU A 888 -45.82 7.03 50.91
CA LEU A 888 -45.65 6.97 49.46
C LEU A 888 -44.33 6.31 49.03
N ARG A 889 -43.21 6.58 49.72
CA ARG A 889 -41.91 5.95 49.40
C ARG A 889 -41.87 4.48 49.79
N GLN A 890 -42.50 4.10 50.91
CA GLN A 890 -42.66 2.70 51.31
C GLN A 890 -43.68 1.96 50.42
N ARG A 891 -44.78 2.61 50.01
CA ARG A 891 -45.68 2.10 48.96
C ARG A 891 -44.94 1.93 47.64
N LEU A 892 -44.19 2.91 47.15
CA LEU A 892 -43.48 2.83 45.87
C LEU A 892 -42.39 1.74 45.85
N ASN A 893 -41.68 1.52 46.96
CA ASN A 893 -40.72 0.41 47.08
C ASN A 893 -41.41 -0.96 47.23
N TYR A 894 -42.61 -1.04 47.81
CA TYR A 894 -43.43 -2.25 47.87
C TYR A 894 -44.12 -2.54 46.50
N ILE A 895 -44.54 -1.49 45.79
CA ILE A 895 -45.09 -1.49 44.43
C ILE A 895 -44.06 -2.00 43.43
N ASN A 896 -42.80 -1.57 43.53
CA ASN A 896 -41.74 -2.05 42.62
C ASN A 896 -41.29 -3.50 42.91
N ARG A 897 -41.45 -4.01 44.14
CA ARG A 897 -41.19 -5.42 44.46
C ARG A 897 -42.32 -6.39 44.06
N ASN A 898 -43.57 -5.93 44.03
CA ASN A 898 -44.74 -6.74 43.66
C ASN A 898 -45.18 -6.59 42.18
N ARG A 899 -44.57 -5.67 41.43
CA ARG A 899 -44.83 -5.51 39.98
C ARG A 899 -44.09 -6.52 39.11
N GLU A 900 -42.92 -7.00 39.51
CA GLU A 900 -42.22 -8.06 38.78
C GLU A 900 -42.73 -9.43 39.22
N MET A 901 -43.56 -10.07 38.38
CA MET A 901 -43.78 -11.51 38.49
C MET A 901 -42.43 -12.23 38.42
N GLU A 902 -42.17 -13.12 39.37
CA GLU A 902 -40.98 -13.96 39.38
C GLU A 902 -40.94 -14.75 38.06
N ASN A 903 -39.93 -14.49 37.22
CA ASN A 903 -39.80 -15.16 35.94
C ASN A 903 -39.23 -16.57 36.16
N PRO A 904 -40.02 -17.65 36.00
CA PRO A 904 -39.57 -19.01 36.30
C PRO A 904 -38.35 -19.41 35.47
N ASN A 905 -38.21 -18.85 34.26
CA ASN A 905 -37.11 -19.16 33.35
C ASN A 905 -35.75 -18.62 33.80
N LYS A 906 -35.74 -17.55 34.62
CA LYS A 906 -34.50 -17.01 35.19
C LYS A 906 -33.92 -17.95 36.24
N ILE A 907 -34.79 -18.63 37.00
CA ILE A 907 -34.41 -19.58 38.05
C ILE A 907 -34.09 -20.95 37.44
N LEU A 908 -34.91 -21.40 36.48
CA LEU A 908 -34.76 -22.69 35.81
C LEU A 908 -33.63 -22.71 34.75
N ASN A 909 -33.13 -21.53 34.32
CA ASN A 909 -32.01 -21.37 33.37
C ASN A 909 -32.21 -22.13 32.04
N THR A 910 -33.40 -22.00 31.45
CA THR A 910 -33.82 -22.71 30.22
C THR A 910 -32.91 -22.49 29.02
N SER A 911 -32.27 -21.32 28.91
CA SER A 911 -31.41 -20.95 27.78
C SER A 911 -30.10 -21.73 27.67
N ASN A 912 -29.67 -22.40 28.75
CA ASN A 912 -28.44 -23.19 28.80
C ASN A 912 -28.67 -24.71 28.73
N LEU A 913 -29.92 -25.16 28.50
CA LEU A 913 -30.25 -26.58 28.57
C LEU A 913 -29.66 -27.40 27.42
N PHE A 914 -29.88 -27.00 26.17
CA PHE A 914 -29.34 -27.65 24.97
C PHE A 914 -29.48 -26.73 23.75
N SER A 915 -28.38 -26.45 23.04
CA SER A 915 -28.33 -25.47 21.95
C SER A 915 -28.29 -26.08 20.56
N ILE A 916 -28.67 -25.30 19.54
CA ILE A 916 -28.54 -25.67 18.12
C ILE A 916 -27.10 -26.06 17.77
N ALA A 917 -26.10 -25.32 18.26
CA ALA A 917 -24.70 -25.60 17.99
C ALA A 917 -24.23 -26.93 18.60
N GLU A 918 -24.72 -27.28 19.79
CA GLU A 918 -24.47 -28.59 20.42
C GLU A 918 -25.13 -29.72 19.62
N HIS A 919 -26.38 -29.56 19.19
CA HIS A 919 -27.08 -30.54 18.35
C HIS A 919 -26.36 -30.78 17.01
N GLN A 920 -25.98 -29.71 16.30
CA GLN A 920 -25.20 -29.82 15.05
C GLN A 920 -23.84 -30.49 15.27
N SER A 921 -23.21 -30.30 16.43
CA SER A 921 -21.98 -30.98 16.80
C SER A 921 -22.20 -32.48 17.01
N LEU A 922 -23.30 -32.87 17.66
CA LEU A 922 -23.69 -34.28 17.84
C LEU A 922 -24.01 -34.95 16.51
N LEU A 923 -24.77 -34.30 15.62
CA LEU A 923 -25.06 -34.84 14.29
C LEU A 923 -23.80 -35.04 13.44
N ARG A 924 -22.87 -34.08 13.46
CA ARG A 924 -21.58 -34.21 12.77
C ARG A 924 -20.77 -35.38 13.30
N LYS A 925 -20.71 -35.55 14.63
CA LYS A 925 -20.05 -36.70 15.27
C LYS A 925 -20.72 -38.00 14.87
N TYR A 926 -22.04 -38.11 15.02
CA TYR A 926 -22.82 -39.28 14.62
C TYR A 926 -22.52 -39.68 13.17
N ARG A 927 -22.60 -38.74 12.21
CA ARG A 927 -22.30 -39.00 10.79
C ARG A 927 -20.90 -39.56 10.56
N SER A 928 -19.92 -39.19 11.40
CA SER A 928 -18.54 -39.67 11.27
C SER A 928 -18.28 -41.08 11.83
N ILE A 929 -19.22 -41.64 12.63
CA ILE A 929 -19.06 -42.95 13.28
C ILE A 929 -20.24 -43.91 13.05
N LYS A 930 -21.32 -43.47 12.38
CA LYS A 930 -22.56 -44.23 12.21
C LYS A 930 -22.40 -45.58 11.50
N ASP A 931 -21.34 -45.75 10.71
CA ASP A 931 -21.12 -46.98 9.94
C ASP A 931 -20.31 -48.02 10.72
N ASP A 932 -19.70 -47.61 11.84
CA ASP A 932 -19.00 -48.49 12.77
C ASP A 932 -19.91 -48.97 13.94
N MET A 933 -21.13 -48.43 14.05
CA MET A 933 -22.08 -48.78 15.11
C MET A 933 -22.93 -50.00 14.75
N PRO A 934 -23.31 -50.85 15.73
CA PRO A 934 -24.32 -51.88 15.54
C PRO A 934 -25.64 -51.29 15.02
N LYS A 935 -26.33 -52.00 14.12
CA LYS A 935 -27.54 -51.50 13.43
C LYS A 935 -28.62 -50.99 14.40
N GLU A 936 -28.94 -51.77 15.43
CA GLU A 936 -29.95 -51.41 16.44
C GLU A 936 -29.58 -50.12 17.19
N ILE A 937 -28.31 -49.95 17.54
CA ILE A 937 -27.81 -48.76 18.24
C ILE A 937 -27.79 -47.55 17.32
N LYS A 938 -27.38 -47.74 16.07
CA LYS A 938 -27.36 -46.71 15.03
C LYS A 938 -28.77 -46.12 14.84
N GLU A 939 -29.76 -46.98 14.66
CA GLU A 939 -31.17 -46.59 14.51
C GLU A 939 -31.68 -45.87 15.76
N TYR A 940 -31.47 -46.46 16.95
CA TYR A 940 -31.88 -45.84 18.21
C TYR A 940 -31.29 -44.44 18.41
N VAL A 941 -29.98 -44.28 18.24
CA VAL A 941 -29.31 -43.00 18.43
C VAL A 941 -29.75 -41.99 17.39
N TYR A 942 -29.94 -42.40 16.13
CA TYR A 942 -30.49 -41.51 15.11
C TYR A 942 -31.87 -40.98 15.53
N HIS A 943 -32.80 -41.87 15.88
CA HIS A 943 -34.13 -41.48 16.33
C HIS A 943 -34.05 -40.54 17.54
N TYR A 944 -33.26 -40.87 18.56
CA TYR A 944 -33.07 -40.03 19.73
C TYR A 944 -32.54 -38.63 19.37
N LEU A 945 -31.53 -38.52 18.50
CA LEU A 945 -30.98 -37.24 18.04
C LEU A 945 -32.01 -36.40 17.28
N ILE A 946 -32.90 -37.04 16.51
CA ILE A 946 -34.00 -36.36 15.82
C ILE A 946 -35.04 -35.89 16.84
N THR A 947 -35.44 -36.72 17.81
CA THR A 947 -36.44 -36.35 18.83
C THR A 947 -35.98 -35.15 19.66
N ILE A 948 -34.72 -35.14 20.13
CA ILE A 948 -34.20 -34.01 20.93
C ILE A 948 -33.96 -32.74 20.11
N ALA A 949 -34.05 -32.78 18.77
CA ALA A 949 -34.00 -31.58 17.93
C ALA A 949 -35.15 -30.63 18.27
N GLY A 950 -36.31 -31.17 18.66
CA GLY A 950 -37.46 -30.38 19.11
C GLY A 950 -37.16 -29.49 20.32
N ILE A 951 -36.15 -29.84 21.13
CA ILE A 951 -35.69 -29.02 22.27
C ILE A 951 -34.71 -27.93 21.78
N ALA A 952 -33.79 -28.26 20.88
CA ALA A 952 -32.74 -27.34 20.44
C ALA A 952 -33.24 -26.25 19.48
N TYR A 953 -34.14 -26.58 18.55
CA TYR A 953 -34.57 -25.68 17.48
C TYR A 953 -35.82 -24.87 17.82
N ASN A 954 -36.56 -25.23 18.88
CA ASN A 954 -37.70 -24.46 19.39
C ASN A 954 -37.28 -23.61 20.60
N THR A 955 -36.27 -22.77 20.42
CA THR A 955 -35.78 -21.88 21.47
C THR A 955 -36.91 -20.94 21.90
N ASN A 956 -37.23 -20.98 23.20
CA ASN A 956 -38.36 -20.34 23.90
C ASN A 956 -39.60 -21.20 24.13
N LEU A 957 -39.79 -22.36 23.49
CA LEU A 957 -41.00 -23.15 23.74
C LEU A 957 -41.10 -23.59 25.20
N LEU A 958 -40.01 -24.15 25.77
CA LEU A 958 -39.94 -24.48 27.19
C LEU A 958 -40.12 -23.24 28.09
N ALA A 959 -39.64 -22.08 27.65
CA ALA A 959 -39.77 -20.84 28.41
C ALA A 959 -41.20 -20.30 28.42
N ILE A 960 -41.89 -20.43 27.30
CA ILE A 960 -43.30 -20.07 27.12
C ILE A 960 -44.17 -21.02 27.95
N ILE A 961 -43.93 -22.34 27.85
CA ILE A 961 -44.63 -23.36 28.63
C ILE A 961 -44.46 -23.09 30.13
N ASN A 962 -43.24 -22.87 30.61
CA ASN A 962 -43.01 -22.50 32.03
C ASN A 962 -43.84 -21.28 32.44
N THR A 963 -43.78 -20.19 31.67
CA THR A 963 -44.50 -18.95 31.99
C THR A 963 -46.01 -19.15 32.01
N ASN A 964 -46.55 -19.88 31.02
CA ASN A 964 -47.97 -20.09 30.84
C ASN A 964 -48.59 -20.99 31.90
N TYR A 965 -47.88 -22.01 32.39
CA TYR A 965 -48.40 -22.90 33.42
C TYR A 965 -48.09 -22.41 34.85
N ILE A 966 -47.01 -21.66 35.06
CA ILE A 966 -46.62 -21.17 36.39
C ILE A 966 -47.28 -19.83 36.72
N ASN A 967 -47.26 -18.86 35.81
CA ASN A 967 -47.76 -17.50 36.07
C ASN A 967 -49.16 -17.23 35.50
N ASN A 968 -49.61 -18.04 34.52
CA ASN A 968 -50.86 -17.95 33.75
C ASN A 968 -51.68 -16.65 33.93
N MET A 969 -51.48 -15.70 33.01
CA MET A 969 -52.17 -14.41 33.05
C MET A 969 -53.66 -14.50 32.74
N ASN A 970 -54.16 -15.60 32.18
CA ASN A 970 -55.59 -15.75 31.93
C ASN A 970 -56.35 -16.02 33.23
N CYS A 971 -55.71 -16.68 34.20
CA CYS A 971 -56.27 -16.95 35.52
C CYS A 971 -56.09 -15.79 36.50
N ARG A 972 -55.30 -14.76 36.16
CA ARG A 972 -54.97 -13.66 37.08
C ARG A 972 -55.33 -12.30 36.49
N TYR A 973 -55.51 -11.31 37.34
CA TYR A 973 -55.62 -9.91 36.94
C TYR A 973 -54.84 -9.02 37.90
N TRP A 974 -54.40 -7.86 37.42
CA TRP A 974 -53.76 -6.87 38.27
C TRP A 974 -54.83 -6.09 39.02
N ASP A 975 -54.81 -6.19 40.35
CA ASP A 975 -55.63 -5.33 41.20
C ASP A 975 -54.84 -4.07 41.53
N SER A 976 -55.28 -2.93 40.99
CA SER A 976 -54.62 -1.64 41.19
C SER A 976 -54.70 -1.13 42.62
N THR A 977 -55.73 -1.53 43.37
CA THR A 977 -55.97 -1.15 44.77
C THR A 977 -55.10 -1.97 45.72
N LYS A 978 -55.05 -3.30 45.52
CA LYS A 978 -54.20 -4.20 46.30
C LYS A 978 -52.74 -4.25 45.79
N GLN A 979 -52.46 -3.62 44.66
CA GLN A 979 -51.15 -3.50 44.01
C GLN A 979 -50.41 -4.85 43.88
N LYS A 980 -51.17 -5.88 43.50
CA LYS A 980 -50.69 -7.25 43.30
C LYS A 980 -51.58 -7.97 42.29
N TYR A 981 -51.07 -9.06 41.72
CA TYR A 981 -51.88 -9.94 40.89
C TYR A 981 -52.76 -10.83 41.75
N LEU A 982 -54.07 -10.78 41.54
CA LEU A 982 -55.05 -11.67 42.15
C LEU A 982 -55.49 -12.72 41.15
N THR A 983 -55.87 -13.90 41.65
CA THR A 983 -56.56 -14.90 40.83
C THR A 983 -57.98 -14.40 40.54
N LYS A 984 -58.45 -14.58 39.31
CA LYS A 984 -59.83 -14.26 38.92
C LYS A 984 -60.78 -15.21 39.64
N ILE A 985 -61.92 -14.68 40.07
CA ILE A 985 -62.97 -15.45 40.74
C ILE A 985 -63.42 -16.60 39.83
N GLY A 986 -63.42 -17.83 40.34
CA GLY A 986 -63.77 -19.05 39.62
C GLY A 986 -62.60 -19.75 38.92
N TYR A 987 -61.39 -19.19 38.97
CA TYR A 987 -60.17 -19.75 38.36
C TYR A 987 -59.15 -20.25 39.40
N GLU A 988 -59.50 -20.29 40.69
CA GLU A 988 -58.60 -20.63 41.79
C GLU A 988 -58.06 -22.06 41.71
N GLU A 989 -58.94 -23.03 41.49
CA GLU A 989 -58.55 -24.44 41.36
C GLU A 989 -57.71 -24.67 40.10
N VAL A 990 -58.08 -24.00 38.99
CA VAL A 990 -57.35 -24.06 37.73
C VAL A 990 -55.93 -23.52 37.89
N TYR A 991 -55.77 -22.34 38.50
CA TYR A 991 -54.46 -21.73 38.71
C TYR A 991 -53.54 -22.54 39.65
N GLU A 992 -54.12 -23.23 40.63
CA GLU A 992 -53.37 -24.11 41.53
C GLU A 992 -53.02 -25.45 40.90
N GLY A 993 -53.83 -25.96 39.96
CA GLY A 993 -53.57 -27.22 39.25
C GLY A 993 -52.59 -27.11 38.08
N LEU A 994 -52.50 -25.95 37.41
CA LEU A 994 -51.63 -25.77 36.23
C LEU A 994 -50.14 -26.16 36.44
N PRO A 995 -49.50 -25.87 37.59
CA PRO A 995 -48.14 -26.36 37.85
C PRO A 995 -48.00 -27.89 37.87
N ASP A 996 -49.03 -28.65 38.25
CA ASP A 996 -48.97 -30.12 38.18
C ASP A 996 -49.06 -30.62 36.73
N ILE A 997 -49.92 -30.00 35.94
CA ILE A 997 -50.05 -30.29 34.51
C ILE A 997 -48.73 -29.99 33.78
N LEU A 998 -47.98 -28.96 34.21
CA LEU A 998 -46.65 -28.67 33.67
C LEU A 998 -45.68 -29.86 33.81
N LEU A 999 -45.74 -30.60 34.93
CA LEU A 999 -44.90 -31.78 35.14
C LEU A 999 -45.24 -32.91 34.16
N GLU A 1000 -46.51 -33.09 33.85
CA GLU A 1000 -46.97 -34.06 32.84
C GLU A 1000 -46.50 -33.66 31.43
N VAL A 1001 -46.61 -32.38 31.08
CA VAL A 1001 -46.12 -31.84 29.79
C VAL A 1001 -44.62 -32.08 29.61
N TYR A 1002 -43.83 -31.94 30.68
CA TYR A 1002 -42.38 -32.21 30.63
C TYR A 1002 -42.03 -33.68 30.40
N ASN A 1003 -42.88 -34.60 30.85
CA ASN A 1003 -42.69 -36.03 30.60
C ASN A 1003 -42.90 -36.39 29.13
N GLY A 1004 -43.77 -35.67 28.42
CA GLY A 1004 -43.95 -35.82 26.98
C GLY A 1004 -42.88 -35.12 26.13
N PHE A 1005 -42.40 -33.94 26.56
CA PHE A 1005 -41.53 -33.10 25.72
C PHE A 1005 -40.04 -33.44 25.82
N ILE A 1006 -39.55 -33.83 27.00
CA ILE A 1006 -38.15 -34.26 27.17
C ILE A 1006 -38.13 -35.80 27.12
N PRO A 1007 -37.67 -36.41 26.01
CA PRO A 1007 -37.77 -37.85 25.79
C PRO A 1007 -36.93 -38.61 26.79
N SER A 1008 -37.38 -39.82 27.14
CA SER A 1008 -36.59 -40.74 27.95
C SER A 1008 -35.42 -41.29 27.13
N PHE A 1009 -34.25 -41.34 27.76
CA PHE A 1009 -33.05 -41.92 27.15
C PHE A 1009 -32.80 -43.31 27.71
N ASN A 1010 -32.85 -44.31 26.83
CA ASN A 1010 -32.61 -45.71 27.15
C ASN A 1010 -31.10 -45.95 27.26
N ARG A 1011 -30.60 -45.87 28.49
CA ARG A 1011 -29.19 -46.15 28.77
C ARG A 1011 -28.82 -47.62 28.59
N GLU A 1012 -29.76 -48.55 28.75
CA GLU A 1012 -29.47 -49.99 28.71
C GLU A 1012 -28.95 -50.43 27.34
N ILE A 1013 -29.57 -49.92 26.28
CA ILE A 1013 -29.17 -50.19 24.88
C ILE A 1013 -27.71 -49.79 24.65
N LEU A 1014 -27.29 -48.61 25.13
CA LEU A 1014 -25.91 -48.14 24.98
C LEU A 1014 -24.95 -48.73 26.01
N ASN A 1015 -25.42 -49.01 27.23
CA ASN A 1015 -24.60 -49.59 28.30
C ASN A 1015 -24.00 -50.93 27.89
N LYS A 1016 -24.78 -51.79 27.23
CA LYS A 1016 -24.30 -53.07 26.70
C LYS A 1016 -23.09 -52.87 25.78
N ARG A 1017 -23.21 -51.95 24.82
CA ARG A 1017 -22.11 -51.60 23.90
C ARG A 1017 -20.94 -50.90 24.58
N ILE A 1018 -21.20 -50.01 25.53
CA ILE A 1018 -20.15 -49.38 26.33
C ILE A 1018 -19.34 -50.44 27.09
N GLN A 1019 -19.99 -51.47 27.64
CA GLN A 1019 -19.28 -52.57 28.33
C GLN A 1019 -18.43 -53.41 27.38
N GLU A 1020 -18.84 -53.60 26.12
CA GLU A 1020 -18.01 -54.25 25.09
C GLU A 1020 -16.78 -53.40 24.72
N LEU A 1021 -16.95 -52.08 24.58
CA LEU A 1021 -15.87 -51.16 24.21
C LEU A 1021 -14.91 -50.86 25.37
N LYS A 1022 -15.39 -50.95 26.62
CA LYS A 1022 -14.66 -50.51 27.83
C LYS A 1022 -13.34 -51.26 28.06
N PRO A 1023 -13.24 -52.60 27.93
CA PRO A 1023 -11.96 -53.31 28.02
C PRO A 1023 -10.91 -52.81 27.02
N ILE A 1024 -11.33 -52.53 25.77
CA ILE A 1024 -10.46 -52.00 24.72
C ILE A 1024 -9.95 -50.61 25.11
N ILE A 1025 -10.84 -49.74 25.61
CA ILE A 1025 -10.48 -48.40 26.08
C ILE A 1025 -9.53 -48.45 27.29
N VAL A 1026 -9.75 -49.36 28.24
CA VAL A 1026 -8.86 -49.56 29.39
C VAL A 1026 -7.48 -50.01 28.93
N LYS A 1027 -7.40 -51.01 28.05
CA LYS A 1027 -6.13 -51.47 27.45
C LYS A 1027 -5.40 -50.34 26.72
N LEU A 1028 -6.10 -49.54 25.91
CA LEU A 1028 -5.51 -48.39 25.23
C LEU A 1028 -5.02 -47.30 26.20
N LYS A 1029 -5.73 -47.11 27.32
CA LYS A 1029 -5.34 -46.17 28.38
C LYS A 1029 -4.12 -46.67 29.15
N GLU A 1030 -4.02 -47.97 29.40
CA GLU A 1030 -2.85 -48.61 30.00
C GLU A 1030 -1.63 -48.51 29.07
N GLN A 1031 -1.80 -48.77 27.78
CA GLN A 1031 -0.76 -48.56 26.76
C GLN A 1031 -0.31 -47.09 26.70
N ASP A 1032 -1.24 -46.13 26.76
CA ASP A 1032 -0.91 -44.70 26.83
C ASP A 1032 -0.18 -44.30 28.12
N ASN A 1033 -0.57 -44.87 29.25
CA ASN A 1033 0.15 -44.65 30.50
C ASN A 1033 1.55 -45.28 30.47
N HIS A 1034 1.70 -46.49 29.92
CA HIS A 1034 2.98 -47.15 29.73
C HIS A 1034 3.90 -46.34 28.82
N TYR A 1035 3.40 -45.95 27.64
CA TYR A 1035 4.11 -45.10 26.69
C TYR A 1035 4.63 -43.80 27.33
N LYS A 1036 3.79 -43.16 28.15
CA LYS A 1036 4.17 -41.95 28.90
C LYS A 1036 5.20 -42.21 30.00
N ARG A 1037 5.17 -43.37 30.64
CA ARG A 1037 6.14 -43.78 31.68
C ARG A 1037 7.53 -44.02 31.11
N GLU A 1038 7.63 -44.73 29.99
CA GLU A 1038 8.91 -44.96 29.31
C GLU A 1038 9.58 -43.67 28.83
N ARG A 1039 8.78 -42.64 28.53
CA ARG A 1039 9.24 -41.35 27.99
C ARG A 1039 8.96 -40.18 28.94
N GLN A 1040 9.04 -40.42 30.26
CA GLN A 1040 8.80 -39.36 31.24
C GLN A 1040 9.75 -38.18 31.05
N THR A 1041 9.19 -36.98 31.13
CA THR A 1041 10.00 -35.75 31.19
C THR A 1041 10.82 -35.72 32.47
N TYR A 1042 11.91 -34.97 32.46
CA TYR A 1042 12.78 -34.80 33.64
C TYR A 1042 11.95 -34.35 34.85
N SER A 1043 11.10 -33.34 34.68
CA SER A 1043 10.24 -32.82 35.73
C SER A 1043 9.23 -33.86 36.23
N SER A 1044 8.63 -34.65 35.33
CA SER A 1044 7.67 -35.70 35.74
C SER A 1044 8.36 -36.77 36.57
N LYS A 1045 9.54 -37.23 36.15
CA LYS A 1045 10.34 -38.22 36.86
C LYS A 1045 10.76 -37.72 38.24
N CYS A 1046 11.20 -36.45 38.34
CA CYS A 1046 11.52 -35.83 39.62
C CYS A 1046 10.30 -35.77 40.56
N VAL A 1047 9.15 -35.31 40.06
CA VAL A 1047 7.92 -35.20 40.85
C VAL A 1047 7.44 -36.56 41.33
N GLU A 1048 7.53 -37.59 40.50
CA GLU A 1048 7.18 -38.97 40.87
C GLU A 1048 8.12 -39.49 41.96
N LEU A 1049 9.44 -39.41 41.77
CA LEU A 1049 10.42 -39.84 42.78
C LEU A 1049 10.23 -39.14 44.12
N ILE A 1050 9.99 -37.82 44.11
CA ILE A 1050 9.74 -37.03 45.32
C ILE A 1050 8.40 -37.41 45.97
N LYS A 1051 7.35 -37.65 45.18
CA LYS A 1051 6.02 -38.05 45.69
C LYS A 1051 6.06 -39.44 46.29
N ASP A 1052 6.78 -40.35 45.67
CA ASP A 1052 6.97 -41.74 46.10
C ASP A 1052 8.04 -41.86 47.19
N LYS A 1053 8.54 -40.71 47.70
CA LYS A 1053 9.56 -40.58 48.76
C LYS A 1053 10.88 -41.30 48.48
N ASN A 1054 11.23 -41.50 47.21
CA ASN A 1054 12.52 -42.06 46.81
C ASN A 1054 13.57 -40.94 46.71
N ILE A 1055 13.97 -40.39 47.86
CA ILE A 1055 14.80 -39.18 47.95
C ILE A 1055 16.19 -39.41 47.34
N ASP A 1056 16.84 -40.54 47.58
CA ASP A 1056 18.17 -40.86 47.05
C ASP A 1056 18.24 -40.80 45.52
N LYS A 1057 17.23 -41.33 44.83
CA LYS A 1057 17.16 -41.24 43.36
C LYS A 1057 16.79 -39.83 42.91
N ALA A 1058 15.92 -39.14 43.66
CA ALA A 1058 15.53 -37.76 43.36
C ALA A 1058 16.72 -36.79 43.45
N ILE A 1059 17.57 -36.88 44.49
CA ILE A 1059 18.74 -36.01 44.65
C ILE A 1059 19.78 -36.26 43.57
N LYS A 1060 20.06 -37.53 43.23
CA LYS A 1060 20.98 -37.90 42.14
C LYS A 1060 20.51 -37.36 40.81
N LEU A 1061 19.22 -37.49 40.50
CA LEU A 1061 18.64 -36.95 39.27
C LEU A 1061 18.68 -35.41 39.27
N LEU A 1062 18.23 -34.76 40.36
CA LEU A 1062 18.17 -33.30 40.46
C LEU A 1062 19.55 -32.64 40.41
N SER A 1063 20.60 -33.31 40.89
CA SER A 1063 21.98 -32.81 40.87
C SER A 1063 22.49 -32.52 39.46
N GLN A 1064 21.89 -33.16 38.44
CA GLN A 1064 22.21 -32.91 37.02
C GLN A 1064 21.77 -31.51 36.55
N LYS A 1065 20.80 -30.88 37.23
CA LYS A 1065 20.34 -29.52 36.94
C LYS A 1065 20.38 -28.67 38.22
N PRO A 1066 21.53 -28.07 38.57
CA PRO A 1066 21.77 -27.38 39.84
C PRO A 1066 20.69 -26.38 40.25
N GLY A 1067 20.29 -25.48 39.35
CA GLY A 1067 19.27 -24.49 39.65
C GLY A 1067 17.88 -25.07 39.95
N ILE A 1068 17.55 -26.27 39.45
CA ILE A 1068 16.29 -26.96 39.75
C ILE A 1068 16.39 -27.65 41.12
N TYR A 1069 17.53 -28.31 41.41
CA TYR A 1069 17.80 -28.89 42.73
C TYR A 1069 17.56 -27.87 43.84
N MET A 1070 18.18 -26.69 43.73
CA MET A 1070 18.09 -25.64 44.74
C MET A 1070 16.66 -25.14 44.97
N ARG A 1071 15.82 -25.12 43.92
CA ARG A 1071 14.41 -24.71 44.02
C ARG A 1071 13.52 -25.77 44.66
N HIS A 1072 13.94 -27.04 44.61
CA HIS A 1072 13.26 -28.15 45.28
C HIS A 1072 13.88 -28.48 46.65
N LEU A 1073 14.88 -27.72 47.12
CA LEU A 1073 15.62 -28.02 48.36
C LEU A 1073 14.69 -28.17 49.58
N ASP A 1074 13.76 -27.23 49.78
CA ASP A 1074 12.79 -27.30 50.89
C ASP A 1074 11.85 -28.52 50.77
N GLU A 1075 11.43 -28.83 49.54
CA GLU A 1075 10.55 -29.98 49.27
C GLU A 1075 11.27 -31.31 49.50
N LEU A 1076 12.55 -31.41 49.11
CA LEU A 1076 13.41 -32.57 49.36
C LEU A 1076 13.57 -32.78 50.87
N ILE A 1077 13.97 -31.74 51.62
CA ILE A 1077 14.17 -31.83 53.07
C ILE A 1077 12.87 -32.23 53.78
N THR A 1078 11.74 -31.63 53.41
CA THR A 1078 10.45 -31.88 54.08
C THR A 1078 9.87 -33.28 53.80
N LYS A 1079 10.33 -33.94 52.73
CA LYS A 1079 9.84 -35.28 52.33
C LYS A 1079 10.80 -36.42 52.68
N CYS A 1080 11.97 -36.11 53.27
CA CYS A 1080 12.86 -37.12 53.84
C CYS A 1080 12.16 -37.88 54.97
N GLN A 1081 12.46 -39.19 55.10
CA GLN A 1081 11.86 -40.06 56.11
C GLN A 1081 12.75 -40.27 57.32
N ASN A 1082 14.05 -40.04 57.20
CA ASN A 1082 15.05 -40.23 58.26
C ASN A 1082 16.15 -39.14 58.20
N GLU A 1083 16.98 -39.06 59.23
CA GLU A 1083 18.08 -38.08 59.30
C GLU A 1083 19.19 -38.34 58.27
N GLU A 1084 19.38 -39.59 57.86
CA GLU A 1084 20.38 -39.98 56.87
C GLU A 1084 20.08 -39.38 55.48
N GLU A 1085 18.83 -39.42 55.03
CA GLU A 1085 18.39 -38.78 53.77
C GLU A 1085 18.56 -37.26 53.82
N ILE A 1086 18.30 -36.63 54.98
CA ILE A 1086 18.51 -35.19 55.16
C ILE A 1086 19.99 -34.84 55.01
N GLU A 1087 20.87 -35.64 55.59
CA GLU A 1087 22.31 -35.42 55.49
C GLU A 1087 22.80 -35.61 54.05
N GLN A 1088 22.29 -36.62 53.34
CA GLN A 1088 22.58 -36.79 51.91
C GLN A 1088 22.11 -35.59 51.07
N VAL A 1089 20.91 -35.04 51.32
CA VAL A 1089 20.41 -33.85 50.62
C VAL A 1089 21.33 -32.64 50.85
N LYS A 1090 21.87 -32.46 52.06
CA LYS A 1090 22.84 -31.40 52.37
C LYS A 1090 24.17 -31.61 51.64
N THR A 1091 24.75 -32.81 51.71
CA THR A 1091 26.02 -33.12 51.04
C THR A 1091 25.92 -32.91 49.52
N PHE A 1092 24.81 -33.31 48.90
CA PHE A 1092 24.59 -33.04 47.48
C PHE A 1092 24.33 -31.56 47.20
N PHE A 1093 23.62 -30.85 48.08
CA PHE A 1093 23.43 -29.41 47.94
C PHE A 1093 24.77 -28.67 47.95
N GLU A 1094 25.69 -28.99 48.86
CA GLU A 1094 27.03 -28.38 48.94
C GLU A 1094 27.79 -28.53 47.62
N LYS A 1095 27.82 -29.74 47.04
CA LYS A 1095 28.47 -30.01 45.73
C LYS A 1095 27.82 -29.27 44.56
N VAL A 1096 26.50 -29.06 44.63
CA VAL A 1096 25.71 -28.45 43.55
C VAL A 1096 25.66 -26.92 43.69
N ALA A 1097 25.86 -26.39 44.90
CA ALA A 1097 25.86 -24.97 45.23
C ALA A 1097 26.84 -24.17 44.36
N GLU A 1098 28.06 -24.69 44.18
CA GLU A 1098 29.11 -24.07 43.37
C GLU A 1098 28.71 -23.86 41.90
N LYS A 1099 27.82 -24.71 41.38
CA LYS A 1099 27.34 -24.65 39.99
C LYS A 1099 26.05 -23.83 39.83
N GLY A 1100 25.52 -23.27 40.93
CA GLY A 1100 24.33 -22.43 40.91
C GLY A 1100 24.63 -20.97 40.57
N SER A 1101 23.71 -20.30 39.88
CA SER A 1101 23.85 -18.86 39.68
C SER A 1101 23.65 -18.11 41.01
N VAL A 1102 24.44 -17.04 41.20
CA VAL A 1102 24.39 -16.18 42.40
C VAL A 1102 22.96 -15.72 42.72
N LYS A 1103 22.18 -15.37 41.69
CA LYS A 1103 20.77 -14.98 41.83
C LYS A 1103 19.90 -16.07 42.48
N ILE A 1104 20.09 -17.34 42.10
CA ILE A 1104 19.31 -18.46 42.65
C ILE A 1104 19.73 -18.71 44.09
N LEU A 1105 21.03 -18.73 44.37
CA LEU A 1105 21.56 -18.92 45.74
C LEU A 1105 21.05 -17.83 46.70
N LEU A 1106 21.07 -16.56 46.28
CA LEU A 1106 20.51 -15.46 47.06
C LEU A 1106 19.00 -15.61 47.27
N SER A 1107 18.26 -16.07 46.26
CA SER A 1107 16.81 -16.32 46.36
C SER A 1107 16.50 -17.43 47.37
N VAL A 1108 17.28 -18.52 47.34
CA VAL A 1108 17.13 -19.67 48.25
C VAL A 1108 17.51 -19.27 49.68
N LYS A 1109 18.63 -18.57 49.88
CA LYS A 1109 19.02 -18.00 51.17
C LYS A 1109 17.92 -17.10 51.75
N ALA A 1110 17.42 -16.15 50.95
CA ALA A 1110 16.37 -15.23 51.37
C ALA A 1110 15.06 -15.96 51.72
N TYR A 1111 14.72 -17.02 50.98
CA TYR A 1111 13.59 -17.88 51.27
C TYR A 1111 13.73 -18.56 52.63
N PHE A 1112 14.85 -19.25 52.90
CA PHE A 1112 15.07 -19.96 54.17
C PHE A 1112 15.17 -19.02 55.37
N GLN A 1113 15.82 -17.85 55.23
CA GLN A 1113 15.89 -16.83 56.30
C GLN A 1113 14.51 -16.32 56.74
N LYS A 1114 13.52 -16.34 55.83
CA LYS A 1114 12.17 -15.82 56.08
C LYS A 1114 11.11 -16.92 56.15
N ARG A 1115 11.52 -18.20 56.15
CA ARG A 1115 10.63 -19.37 56.06
C ARG A 1115 9.56 -19.39 57.16
N ASN A 1116 9.90 -18.94 58.36
CA ASN A 1116 9.01 -18.94 59.53
C ASN A 1116 8.22 -17.63 59.73
N GLN A 1117 8.36 -16.64 58.83
CA GLN A 1117 7.65 -15.36 58.93
C GLN A 1117 6.35 -15.39 58.10
N LYS A 1118 5.22 -14.93 58.67
CA LYS A 1118 3.95 -14.72 57.94
C LYS A 1118 4.12 -13.58 56.94
N GLN A 1119 4.57 -13.87 55.72
CA GLN A 1119 4.61 -12.87 54.65
C GLN A 1119 3.20 -12.65 54.05
N LYS A 1120 2.76 -11.39 53.95
CA LYS A 1120 1.49 -10.99 53.30
C LYS A 1120 1.45 -11.26 51.78
N MET A 1121 2.58 -11.64 51.17
CA MET A 1121 2.64 -12.21 49.82
C MET A 1121 3.54 -13.45 49.87
N ARG A 1122 3.05 -14.59 49.35
CA ARG A 1122 3.85 -15.82 49.25
C ARG A 1122 5.14 -15.54 48.48
N ALA A 1123 6.29 -15.66 49.13
CA ALA A 1123 7.56 -15.83 48.45
C ALA A 1123 7.44 -16.98 47.45
N PHE A 1124 7.84 -16.69 46.22
CA PHE A 1124 7.63 -17.54 45.05
C PHE A 1124 8.35 -18.88 45.20
N LEU A 1125 7.58 -19.98 45.29
CA LEU A 1125 7.91 -21.12 44.45
C LEU A 1125 7.83 -20.58 43.02
N ILE A 1126 8.97 -20.42 42.35
CA ILE A 1126 9.01 -20.17 40.91
C ILE A 1126 8.46 -21.44 40.27
N LYS A 1127 7.13 -21.53 40.15
CA LYS A 1127 6.49 -22.48 39.25
C LYS A 1127 7.14 -22.29 37.90
N SER A 1128 7.76 -23.34 37.37
CA SER A 1128 7.98 -23.42 35.93
C SER A 1128 6.65 -23.11 35.25
N ASN A 1129 6.69 -22.23 34.24
CA ASN A 1129 5.53 -21.77 33.48
C ASN A 1129 4.71 -22.95 32.91
N ASP A 1130 3.76 -23.46 33.67
CA ASP A 1130 2.62 -24.22 33.17
C ASP A 1130 1.42 -23.26 33.02
N ASN A 1131 1.56 -22.36 32.05
CA ASN A 1131 0.47 -21.50 31.58
C ASN A 1131 -0.52 -22.33 30.76
N ASN A 1132 -1.33 -23.18 31.40
CA ASN A 1132 -2.42 -23.88 30.70
C ASN A 1132 -3.69 -24.15 31.50
N LYS A 1133 -3.90 -23.54 32.69
CA LYS A 1133 -5.15 -23.75 33.46
C LYS A 1133 -5.85 -22.50 34.02
N LYS A 1134 -5.66 -21.32 33.44
CA LYS A 1134 -6.48 -20.14 33.76
C LYS A 1134 -6.96 -19.43 32.50
N ASN A 1135 -7.95 -20.01 31.83
CA ASN A 1135 -8.78 -19.28 30.86
C ASN A 1135 -10.12 -19.99 30.63
N LYS A 1136 -10.93 -20.05 31.69
CA LYS A 1136 -12.40 -20.07 31.63
C LYS A 1136 -12.88 -19.24 32.83
N ASN A 1137 -13.81 -18.33 32.59
CA ASN A 1137 -14.34 -17.32 33.53
C ASN A 1137 -13.56 -16.01 33.60
N LYS A 1138 -13.65 -15.21 32.54
CA LYS A 1138 -13.70 -13.73 32.60
C LYS A 1138 -14.21 -13.16 31.27
N ARG A 1139 -15.53 -13.27 31.06
CA ARG A 1139 -16.29 -12.39 30.16
C ARG A 1139 -17.47 -11.88 30.99
N GLY A 1140 -17.38 -10.63 31.42
CA GLY A 1140 -18.32 -9.99 32.32
C GLY A 1140 -17.58 -8.95 33.16
N ASN A 1141 -17.68 -7.69 32.74
CA ASN A 1141 -17.22 -6.44 33.37
C ASN A 1141 -16.03 -5.76 32.70
N GLN A 1142 -16.31 -5.11 31.56
CA GLN A 1142 -15.66 -3.85 31.18
C GLN A 1142 -16.75 -2.84 30.78
N ARG A 1143 -17.29 -2.14 31.78
CA ARG A 1143 -17.80 -0.77 31.64
C ARG A 1143 -17.40 -0.04 32.91
N GLY A 1144 -16.67 1.07 32.73
CA GLY A 1144 -16.33 2.01 33.80
C GLY A 1144 -14.85 2.02 34.18
N LYS A 1145 -14.06 2.84 33.48
CA LYS A 1145 -13.42 4.05 34.04
C LYS A 1145 -12.44 4.64 33.02
N LYS A 1146 -12.84 5.77 32.44
CA LYS A 1146 -11.93 6.79 31.89
C LYS A 1146 -11.22 7.46 33.07
N LYS A 1147 -9.89 7.50 33.05
CA LYS A 1147 -9.03 8.64 33.35
C LYS A 1147 -7.69 8.37 32.71
#